data_AF-A0A0D3KB55-F1
#
_entry.id   AF-A0A0D3KB55-F1
#
_cell.length_a   1.000
_cell.length_b   1.000
_cell.length_c   1.000
_cell.angle_alpha   90.00
_cell.angle_beta   90.00
_cell.angle_gamma   90.00
#
_symmetry.space_group_name_H-M   'P 1'
#
loop_
_entity.id
_entity.type
_entity.pdbx_description
1 polymer ?
#
loop_
_entity_poly.entity_id
_entity_poly.type
_entity_poly.pdbx_seq_one_letter_code
_entity_poly.pdbx_strand_id
1 'polypeptide(L)'
;MSVLVCVSHAGVSPARVGARLPAAFLPPYEYQLRRPPLCPPLCPPYEYQLRLPPLCRPAVSLTSPSPGMLPHKQPLATRLQPSQPKCAKPSGAFVSQRRAAGVASDPSPVSTMPFSTSWASVSGDRTCINTFSIRNLGCGAYGWKLPVFGIACLVLSALCYPLVLPLAALSTTILVFCLLIFSTMPQQFGDTYNGFILWIQALHMAYEYVVYRGATVTTSACMPIAQLQPRRRLARSNCGPVPLSVAKAYEEEFSAAYPNILGWQVPVVPILGAACRLLSWSSPPRVADETLFAPSEDPVAYVMRVCSGIYPEVPEVWPSKHSDEALTWLVRSQVGADNIEVLADDAPERAQFGARYAVRTNCLAHCEVREGLESYGGDALFDDDWRVVAIVRQERVPHPAIEGLVTTTAVSYTPSHGKSWAYIKFCFRSSLFSLVTFANHLYLTHLLVSMNMTIATRETLSPDHPVRRFVTPFIYGNITINAWARQALVLPHSTVGRAFAFTELGLQQAWHAVRECLPASKRSGCLPPLAAEEVAPPYCSKYTQSRKQFEAAASAFAGEYLESFYPDGIPQQPSAAGEPCDEVWAWLSHLSESHGDAAAVAAVANGSPTEARDYVRRILARLITFVALEHNVVGNVGSLAQDVSFAAFSWPKGRLSGTKQLAMRQATLMCLTSSTTPYLLATPGGPNDWSYLFPATSAAQRAALAEVFAKFQASLHVLSDELDEYSASVEVAARSFPDNFGMWVTNPRYMRTAVDI
;
A
#
# COMPACT_ATOMS: atom_id res chain seq x y z
N MET A 1 61.38 31.23 -5.19
CA MET A 1 61.26 30.08 -4.26
C MET A 1 60.04 29.28 -4.71
N SER A 2 60.01 28.52 -5.80
CA SER A 2 60.96 27.59 -6.45
C SER A 2 61.16 26.27 -5.69
N VAL A 3 60.25 25.31 -5.92
CA VAL A 3 60.43 23.84 -6.06
C VAL A 3 59.10 23.36 -6.71
N LEU A 4 58.92 22.90 -7.95
CA LEU A 4 59.68 22.15 -8.96
C LEU A 4 59.87 20.66 -8.64
N VAL A 5 58.93 19.83 -9.09
CA VAL A 5 59.17 18.44 -9.51
C VAL A 5 58.43 18.17 -10.81
N CYS A 6 59.21 18.02 -11.89
CA CYS A 6 58.82 17.45 -13.17
C CYS A 6 58.89 15.91 -13.10
N VAL A 7 57.95 15.23 -13.76
CA VAL A 7 58.24 14.00 -14.52
C VAL A 7 57.47 14.05 -15.85
N SER A 8 58.23 14.26 -16.92
CA SER A 8 57.95 13.93 -18.34
C SER A 8 58.19 12.41 -18.56
N HIS A 9 57.71 11.67 -19.56
CA HIS A 9 57.29 11.96 -20.93
C HIS A 9 56.71 10.68 -21.59
N ALA A 10 56.27 10.84 -22.86
CA ALA A 10 55.82 9.86 -23.87
C ALA A 10 54.32 9.53 -23.83
N GLY A 11 53.45 9.94 -24.76
CA GLY A 11 53.63 10.52 -26.09
C GLY A 11 53.23 9.52 -27.18
N VAL A 12 51.94 9.46 -27.55
CA VAL A 12 51.45 9.03 -28.88
C VAL A 12 50.08 9.68 -29.14
N SER A 13 49.94 10.35 -30.28
CA SER A 13 48.69 10.80 -30.92
C SER A 13 49.03 11.09 -32.39
N PRO A 14 48.09 11.13 -33.37
CA PRO A 14 46.79 10.47 -33.51
C PRO A 14 46.66 9.71 -34.85
N ALA A 15 45.79 8.70 -34.93
CA ALA A 15 45.28 8.21 -36.21
C ALA A 15 43.86 8.74 -36.44
N ARG A 16 43.73 9.65 -37.40
CA ARG A 16 42.47 10.07 -38.02
C ARG A 16 41.92 8.92 -38.86
N VAL A 17 40.68 8.50 -38.60
CA VAL A 17 39.83 7.90 -39.63
C VAL A 17 38.51 8.65 -39.61
N GLY A 18 38.29 9.43 -40.67
CA GLY A 18 37.02 10.06 -40.94
C GLY A 18 36.07 9.06 -41.59
N ALA A 19 34.85 8.97 -41.08
CA ALA A 19 33.71 8.47 -41.82
C ALA A 19 32.53 9.40 -41.55
N ARG A 20 32.16 10.17 -42.58
CA ARG A 20 30.90 10.91 -42.64
C ARG A 20 29.77 9.90 -42.77
N LEU A 21 28.80 9.93 -41.86
CA LEU A 21 27.50 9.29 -42.04
C LEU A 21 26.44 10.36 -42.32
N PRO A 22 25.53 10.15 -43.28
CA PRO A 22 24.53 11.15 -43.66
C PRO A 22 23.38 11.20 -42.66
N ALA A 23 22.90 12.41 -42.41
CA ALA A 23 21.63 12.66 -41.74
C ALA A 23 20.48 12.11 -42.59
N ALA A 24 19.82 11.07 -42.10
CA ALA A 24 18.54 10.61 -42.61
C ALA A 24 17.45 10.94 -41.59
N PHE A 25 16.54 11.83 -41.99
CA PHE A 25 15.27 12.09 -41.33
C PHE A 25 14.46 10.80 -41.23
N LEU A 26 14.12 10.38 -40.01
CA LEU A 26 13.12 9.34 -39.76
C LEU A 26 11.76 10.01 -39.50
N PRO A 27 10.67 9.59 -40.16
CA PRO A 27 9.32 10.08 -39.87
C PRO A 27 8.78 9.44 -38.57
N PRO A 28 7.73 10.02 -37.95
CA PRO A 28 7.20 9.51 -36.69
C PRO A 28 6.51 8.15 -36.90
N TYR A 29 6.92 7.15 -36.12
CA TYR A 29 6.25 5.86 -36.05
C TYR A 29 4.98 5.95 -35.18
N GLU A 30 3.84 5.77 -35.83
CA GLU A 30 2.54 5.54 -35.19
C GLU A 30 2.48 4.07 -34.73
N TYR A 31 2.40 3.83 -33.41
CA TYR A 31 2.14 2.49 -32.87
C TYR A 31 0.64 2.16 -33.05
N GLN A 32 0.28 1.51 -34.17
CA GLN A 32 -0.96 0.75 -34.26
C GLN A 32 -0.70 -0.70 -33.79
N LEU A 33 -1.25 -1.06 -32.64
CA LEU A 33 -1.34 -2.44 -32.15
C LEU A 33 -2.19 -3.30 -33.11
N ARG A 34 -1.55 -3.94 -34.09
CA ARG A 34 -2.12 -5.12 -34.76
C ARG A 34 -1.77 -6.36 -33.96
N ARG A 35 -2.79 -7.11 -33.54
CA ARG A 35 -2.63 -8.47 -33.00
C ARG A 35 -1.98 -9.36 -34.07
N PRO A 36 -0.90 -10.10 -33.78
CA PRO A 36 -0.39 -11.10 -34.72
C PRO A 36 -1.32 -12.31 -34.76
N PRO A 37 -1.38 -13.04 -35.89
CA PRO A 37 -2.15 -14.27 -35.99
C PRO A 37 -1.48 -15.39 -35.19
N LEU A 38 -2.31 -16.22 -34.54
CA LEU A 38 -1.91 -17.42 -33.82
C LEU A 38 -1.17 -18.39 -34.77
N CYS A 39 0.11 -18.65 -34.51
CA CYS A 39 0.80 -19.84 -35.01
C CYS A 39 0.71 -20.97 -33.97
N PRO A 40 0.62 -22.25 -34.41
CA PRO A 40 0.43 -23.40 -33.53
C PRO A 40 1.76 -23.80 -32.85
N PRO A 41 1.70 -24.49 -31.69
CA PRO A 41 2.89 -24.84 -30.93
C PRO A 41 3.62 -26.03 -31.58
N LEU A 42 4.86 -25.80 -32.00
CA LEU A 42 5.85 -26.85 -32.29
C LEU A 42 6.88 -26.85 -31.16
N CYS A 43 6.65 -27.70 -30.15
CA CYS A 43 7.64 -28.47 -29.35
C CYS A 43 7.02 -28.94 -28.02
N PRO A 44 7.45 -30.10 -27.48
CA PRO A 44 6.76 -30.84 -26.42
C PRO A 44 7.04 -30.28 -25.01
N PRO A 45 6.24 -30.65 -24.00
CA PRO A 45 6.41 -30.16 -22.64
C PRO A 45 7.71 -30.71 -22.02
N TYR A 46 8.53 -29.81 -21.47
CA TYR A 46 9.58 -30.15 -20.52
C TYR A 46 8.92 -30.46 -19.17
N GLU A 47 8.97 -31.73 -18.76
CA GLU A 47 8.71 -32.16 -17.39
C GLU A 47 9.82 -31.63 -16.46
N TYR A 48 9.46 -30.73 -15.55
CA TYR A 48 10.24 -30.52 -14.34
C TYR A 48 10.00 -31.71 -13.41
N GLN A 49 10.91 -32.69 -13.40
CA GLN A 49 11.00 -33.64 -12.30
C GLN A 49 11.64 -32.95 -11.09
N LEU A 50 10.80 -32.40 -10.22
CA LEU A 50 11.13 -32.13 -8.83
C LEU A 50 11.42 -33.47 -8.14
N ARG A 51 12.70 -33.82 -7.96
CA ARG A 51 13.10 -34.88 -7.01
C ARG A 51 12.87 -34.34 -5.59
N LEU A 52 11.76 -34.74 -4.99
CA LEU A 52 11.56 -34.68 -3.55
C LEU A 52 12.53 -35.66 -2.87
N PRO A 53 13.16 -35.32 -1.72
CA PRO A 53 13.93 -36.27 -0.93
C PRO A 53 12.98 -37.31 -0.29
N PRO A 54 13.44 -38.55 -0.07
CA PRO A 54 12.58 -39.63 0.41
C PRO A 54 12.19 -39.41 1.88
N LEU A 55 10.90 -39.19 2.12
CA LEU A 55 10.29 -39.30 3.44
C LEU A 55 10.32 -40.76 3.89
N CYS A 56 11.16 -41.07 4.88
CA CYS A 56 11.06 -42.31 5.63
C CYS A 56 9.80 -42.29 6.51
N ARG A 57 8.85 -43.20 6.25
CA ARG A 57 7.84 -43.63 7.23
C ARG A 57 7.76 -45.16 7.27
N PRO A 58 7.49 -45.73 8.46
CA PRO A 58 7.65 -47.16 8.70
C PRO A 58 6.50 -47.97 8.09
N ALA A 59 6.85 -49.21 7.72
CA ALA A 59 5.99 -50.18 7.08
C ALA A 59 4.84 -50.66 7.98
N VAL A 60 3.62 -50.61 7.44
CA VAL A 60 2.52 -51.50 7.84
C VAL A 60 1.97 -52.14 6.57
N SER A 61 2.15 -53.45 6.49
CA SER A 61 1.71 -54.34 5.41
C SER A 61 0.22 -54.65 5.57
N LEU A 62 -0.60 -54.37 4.56
CA LEU A 62 -1.81 -55.14 4.28
C LEU A 62 -2.08 -55.21 2.77
N THR A 63 -2.38 -56.43 2.35
CA THR A 63 -2.52 -56.96 1.00
C THR A 63 -3.77 -56.48 0.24
N SER A 64 -3.62 -56.30 -1.08
CA SER A 64 -4.68 -56.02 -2.05
C SER A 64 -5.53 -57.25 -2.41
N PRO A 65 -6.70 -57.04 -3.05
CA PRO A 65 -6.86 -57.64 -4.38
C PRO A 65 -7.57 -56.75 -5.43
N SER A 66 -6.96 -56.75 -6.63
CA SER A 66 -7.47 -56.82 -8.02
C SER A 66 -8.70 -56.04 -8.55
N PRO A 67 -8.74 -55.77 -9.89
CA PRO A 67 -9.35 -54.57 -10.47
C PRO A 67 -10.69 -54.80 -11.18
N GLY A 68 -11.55 -53.78 -11.17
CA GLY A 68 -12.83 -53.75 -11.88
C GLY A 68 -12.94 -52.56 -12.84
N MET A 69 -13.43 -52.85 -14.04
CA MET A 69 -13.58 -52.00 -15.23
C MET A 69 -14.38 -50.70 -15.01
N LEU A 70 -13.97 -49.62 -15.69
CA LEU A 70 -14.75 -48.39 -15.90
C LEU A 70 -15.41 -48.38 -17.29
N PRO A 71 -16.67 -47.93 -17.43
CA PRO A 71 -17.19 -47.47 -18.72
C PRO A 71 -17.43 -45.95 -18.78
N HIS A 72 -17.12 -45.42 -19.96
CA HIS A 72 -17.75 -44.30 -20.67
C HIS A 72 -18.12 -42.99 -19.95
N LYS A 73 -17.42 -41.93 -20.37
CA LYS A 73 -17.82 -40.52 -20.25
C LYS A 73 -19.00 -40.19 -21.18
N GLN A 74 -20.02 -39.51 -20.65
CA GLN A 74 -20.92 -38.63 -21.41
C GLN A 74 -20.68 -37.17 -20.98
N PRO A 75 -20.88 -36.18 -21.88
CA PRO A 75 -20.67 -34.77 -21.58
C PRO A 75 -21.97 -34.12 -21.07
N LEU A 76 -21.89 -33.27 -20.03
CA LEU A 76 -23.02 -32.45 -19.59
C LEU A 76 -22.74 -30.97 -19.79
N ALA A 77 -23.83 -30.29 -20.12
CA ALA A 77 -23.89 -28.99 -20.77
C ALA A 77 -24.06 -27.81 -19.80
N THR A 78 -23.94 -26.62 -20.40
CA THR A 78 -24.66 -25.37 -20.09
C THR A 78 -24.35 -24.64 -18.78
N ARG A 79 -23.56 -23.56 -18.93
CA ARG A 79 -23.47 -22.42 -18.01
C ARG A 79 -24.86 -21.77 -17.81
N LEU A 80 -25.40 -21.87 -16.60
CA LEU A 80 -26.47 -20.99 -16.13
C LEU A 80 -25.84 -19.72 -15.53
N GLN A 81 -26.39 -18.56 -15.91
CA GLN A 81 -26.10 -17.27 -15.26
C GLN A 81 -26.69 -17.28 -13.84
N PRO A 82 -25.98 -16.76 -12.82
CA PRO A 82 -26.53 -16.68 -11.47
C PRO A 82 -27.57 -15.54 -11.39
N SER A 83 -28.79 -15.89 -10.99
CA SER A 83 -29.80 -14.92 -10.55
C SER A 83 -29.37 -14.30 -9.23
N GLN A 84 -29.54 -12.98 -9.09
CA GLN A 84 -29.24 -12.28 -7.85
C GLN A 84 -30.19 -12.73 -6.73
N PRO A 85 -29.68 -13.03 -5.52
CA PRO A 85 -30.52 -13.37 -4.39
C PRO A 85 -31.26 -12.13 -3.86
N LYS A 86 -32.55 -12.29 -3.57
CA LYS A 86 -33.37 -11.26 -2.89
C LYS A 86 -32.90 -11.14 -1.44
N CYS A 87 -32.62 -9.91 -0.98
CA CYS A 87 -32.21 -9.61 0.39
C CYS A 87 -33.25 -10.10 1.42
N ALA A 88 -32.80 -10.87 2.42
CA ALA A 88 -33.61 -11.29 3.56
C ALA A 88 -33.44 -10.35 4.77
N LYS A 89 -34.48 -10.32 5.62
CA LYS A 89 -34.56 -9.54 6.87
C LYS A 89 -33.70 -10.16 7.98
N PRO A 90 -33.23 -9.37 8.96
CA PRO A 90 -32.34 -9.82 10.04
C PRO A 90 -32.97 -10.90 10.93
N SER A 91 -32.11 -11.64 11.66
CA SER A 91 -32.49 -12.79 12.50
C SER A 91 -33.50 -12.41 13.60
N GLY A 92 -34.40 -13.34 13.92
CA GLY A 92 -35.46 -13.14 14.91
C GLY A 92 -34.96 -12.82 16.33
N ALA A 93 -33.76 -13.27 16.69
CA ALA A 93 -33.13 -12.99 17.98
C ALA A 93 -32.69 -11.52 18.13
N PHE A 94 -32.14 -10.93 17.07
CA PHE A 94 -31.76 -9.51 17.05
C PHE A 94 -33.00 -8.60 17.02
N VAL A 95 -34.02 -8.97 16.23
CA VAL A 95 -35.28 -8.21 16.14
C VAL A 95 -36.08 -8.25 17.45
N SER A 96 -36.04 -9.38 18.18
CA SER A 96 -36.71 -9.52 19.48
C SER A 96 -36.00 -8.73 20.59
N GLN A 97 -34.66 -8.70 20.63
CA GLN A 97 -33.91 -7.80 21.53
C GLN A 97 -34.21 -6.32 21.26
N ARG A 98 -34.35 -5.91 19.99
CA ARG A 98 -34.67 -4.52 19.62
C ARG A 98 -36.09 -4.11 20.03
N ARG A 99 -37.05 -5.05 19.99
CA ARG A 99 -38.43 -4.82 20.48
C ARG A 99 -38.52 -4.77 22.00
N ALA A 100 -37.71 -5.55 22.71
CA ALA A 100 -37.66 -5.55 24.17
C ALA A 100 -37.03 -4.26 24.74
N ALA A 101 -36.11 -3.62 24.00
CA ALA A 101 -35.41 -2.43 24.43
C ALA A 101 -36.21 -1.10 24.33
N GLY A 102 -37.49 -1.12 23.94
CA GLY A 102 -38.37 0.05 23.97
C GLY A 102 -37.94 1.24 23.10
N VAL A 103 -37.02 1.04 22.14
CA VAL A 103 -36.56 2.10 21.25
C VAL A 103 -37.66 2.40 20.24
N ALA A 104 -38.48 3.41 20.53
CA ALA A 104 -39.44 3.96 19.59
C ALA A 104 -38.71 4.46 18.35
N SER A 105 -39.05 3.90 17.18
CA SER A 105 -38.64 4.45 15.90
C SER A 105 -39.40 5.74 15.67
N ASP A 106 -38.76 6.87 15.89
CA ASP A 106 -39.29 8.19 15.57
C ASP A 106 -39.31 8.36 14.03
N PRO A 107 -40.47 8.51 13.38
CA PRO A 107 -40.52 8.66 11.94
C PRO A 107 -40.17 10.11 11.59
N SER A 108 -38.88 10.38 11.36
CA SER A 108 -38.48 11.63 10.70
C SER A 108 -39.07 11.69 9.28
N PRO A 109 -39.57 12.85 8.82
CA PRO A 109 -40.26 12.96 7.55
C PRO A 109 -39.28 12.76 6.40
N VAL A 110 -39.50 11.68 5.65
CA VAL A 110 -38.82 11.43 4.38
C VAL A 110 -39.27 12.51 3.39
N SER A 111 -38.37 13.45 3.09
CA SER A 111 -38.51 14.35 1.95
C SER A 111 -38.40 13.52 0.67
N THR A 112 -39.54 13.24 0.06
CA THR A 112 -39.62 12.63 -1.28
C THR A 112 -39.29 13.70 -2.33
N MET A 113 -38.03 13.78 -2.73
CA MET A 113 -37.65 14.43 -4.00
C MET A 113 -37.83 13.42 -5.15
N PRO A 114 -38.52 13.77 -6.24
CA PRO A 114 -38.68 12.87 -7.37
C PRO A 114 -37.43 12.94 -8.27
N PHE A 115 -36.60 11.89 -8.23
CA PHE A 115 -35.66 11.61 -9.31
C PHE A 115 -36.38 10.78 -10.38
N SER A 116 -36.86 11.43 -11.44
CA SER A 116 -37.21 10.77 -12.69
C SER A 116 -35.96 10.71 -13.57
N THR A 117 -35.28 9.58 -13.60
CA THR A 117 -34.33 9.24 -14.67
C THR A 117 -35.05 8.41 -15.72
N SER A 118 -35.38 9.02 -16.86
CA SER A 118 -35.70 8.28 -18.09
C SER A 118 -34.79 8.75 -19.22
N TRP A 119 -33.58 8.18 -19.24
CA TRP A 119 -32.79 8.07 -20.46
C TRP A 119 -33.27 6.82 -21.21
N ALA A 120 -34.32 7.00 -22.01
CA ALA A 120 -34.80 5.99 -22.95
C ALA A 120 -35.47 6.69 -24.13
N SER A 121 -34.68 6.92 -25.20
CA SER A 121 -35.05 6.99 -26.62
C SER A 121 -34.23 8.04 -27.38
N VAL A 122 -33.01 7.69 -27.76
CA VAL A 122 -32.32 8.33 -28.90
C VAL A 122 -32.13 7.26 -29.96
N SER A 123 -33.19 6.99 -30.72
CA SER A 123 -33.15 6.31 -32.03
C SER A 123 -34.55 6.29 -32.66
N GLY A 124 -34.71 6.98 -33.79
CA GLY A 124 -35.92 6.98 -34.65
C GLY A 124 -36.96 8.02 -34.20
N ASP A 125 -37.44 8.98 -34.99
CA ASP A 125 -37.59 8.97 -36.44
C ASP A 125 -37.52 10.37 -37.05
N ARG A 126 -37.05 10.37 -38.30
CA ARG A 126 -37.17 11.47 -39.25
C ARG A 126 -38.64 11.79 -39.47
N THR A 127 -39.07 13.03 -39.24
CA THR A 127 -39.97 13.81 -40.11
C THR A 127 -40.38 15.10 -39.42
N CYS A 128 -39.88 16.23 -39.92
CA CYS A 128 -40.58 17.52 -40.05
C CYS A 128 -39.57 18.58 -40.52
N ILE A 129 -39.11 18.44 -41.76
CA ILE A 129 -38.68 19.60 -42.55
C ILE A 129 -39.97 20.23 -43.06
N ASN A 130 -40.54 21.12 -42.26
CA ASN A 130 -41.48 22.14 -42.74
C ASN A 130 -40.81 23.50 -42.51
N THR A 131 -40.03 23.89 -43.51
CA THR A 131 -40.08 25.23 -44.12
C THR A 131 -40.59 26.36 -43.19
N PHE A 132 -39.67 26.93 -42.41
CA PHE A 132 -39.76 28.34 -42.06
C PHE A 132 -39.58 29.15 -43.36
N SER A 133 -40.69 29.39 -44.05
CA SER A 133 -40.75 30.33 -45.17
C SER A 133 -40.51 31.74 -44.62
N ILE A 134 -39.31 32.28 -44.91
CA ILE A 134 -38.89 33.66 -44.61
C ILE A 134 -39.75 34.71 -45.37
N ARG A 135 -40.72 34.30 -46.22
CA ARG A 135 -41.51 35.21 -47.05
C ARG A 135 -42.72 35.87 -46.38
N ASN A 136 -43.07 35.52 -45.14
CA ASN A 136 -44.25 36.10 -44.46
C ASN A 136 -43.94 36.87 -43.15
N LEU A 137 -42.68 37.24 -42.92
CA LEU A 137 -42.36 38.21 -41.87
C LEU A 137 -42.45 39.61 -42.48
N GLY A 138 -43.65 40.18 -42.44
CA GLY A 138 -43.89 41.57 -42.80
C GLY A 138 -42.94 42.50 -42.04
N CYS A 139 -42.48 43.54 -42.74
CA CYS A 139 -41.52 44.55 -42.28
C CYS A 139 -41.89 45.31 -40.99
N GLY A 140 -43.01 44.98 -40.32
CA GLY A 140 -43.46 45.61 -39.08
C GLY A 140 -43.06 44.90 -37.78
N ALA A 141 -42.60 43.64 -37.81
CA ALA A 141 -42.33 42.87 -36.58
C ALA A 141 -40.86 42.91 -36.09
N TYR A 142 -39.95 43.43 -36.92
CA TYR A 142 -38.52 43.54 -36.59
C TYR A 142 -38.12 44.88 -35.96
N GLY A 143 -38.99 45.90 -36.00
CA GLY A 143 -38.64 47.26 -35.57
C GLY A 143 -38.35 47.40 -34.08
N TRP A 144 -39.03 46.64 -33.20
CA TRP A 144 -38.85 46.76 -31.75
C TRP A 144 -38.19 45.54 -31.10
N LYS A 145 -38.28 44.35 -31.70
CA LYS A 145 -37.68 43.13 -31.14
C LYS A 145 -36.15 43.10 -31.27
N LEU A 146 -35.58 43.65 -32.35
CA LEU A 146 -34.11 43.75 -32.48
C LEU A 146 -33.50 44.70 -31.43
N PRO A 147 -34.06 45.90 -31.18
CA PRO A 147 -33.61 46.77 -30.10
C PRO A 147 -33.76 46.13 -28.73
N VAL A 148 -34.90 45.46 -28.44
CA VAL A 148 -35.11 44.80 -27.13
C VAL A 148 -34.13 43.64 -26.94
N PHE A 149 -33.87 42.83 -27.97
CA PHE A 149 -32.86 41.78 -27.92
C PHE A 149 -31.45 42.36 -27.77
N GLY A 150 -31.12 43.43 -28.50
CA GLY A 150 -29.86 44.15 -28.38
C GLY A 150 -29.65 44.75 -26.98
N ILE A 151 -30.68 45.35 -26.39
CA ILE A 151 -30.67 45.87 -25.01
C ILE A 151 -30.54 44.72 -24.01
N ALA A 152 -31.27 43.62 -24.19
CA ALA A 152 -31.15 42.45 -23.31
C ALA A 152 -29.73 41.84 -23.37
N CYS A 153 -29.12 41.73 -24.55
CA CYS A 153 -27.74 41.31 -24.71
C CYS A 153 -26.74 42.30 -24.10
N LEU A 154 -26.96 43.61 -24.23
CA LEU A 154 -26.12 44.64 -23.60
C LEU A 154 -26.24 44.63 -22.08
N VAL A 155 -27.45 44.45 -21.54
CA VAL A 155 -27.70 44.33 -20.08
C VAL A 155 -27.08 43.04 -19.54
N LEU A 156 -27.28 41.89 -20.20
CA LEU A 156 -26.62 40.64 -19.83
C LEU A 156 -25.10 40.75 -19.91
N SER A 157 -24.56 41.39 -20.95
CA SER A 157 -23.13 41.64 -21.06
C SER A 157 -22.62 42.55 -19.95
N ALA A 158 -23.34 43.65 -19.64
CA ALA A 158 -22.99 44.57 -18.57
C ALA A 158 -23.10 43.95 -17.17
N LEU A 159 -24.01 42.98 -16.97
CA LEU A 159 -24.15 42.22 -15.73
C LEU A 159 -23.12 41.10 -15.60
N CYS A 160 -22.73 40.46 -16.71
CA CYS A 160 -21.70 39.43 -16.73
C CYS A 160 -20.28 40.02 -16.69
N TYR A 161 -20.03 41.19 -17.27
CA TYR A 161 -18.71 41.84 -17.30
C TYR A 161 -18.06 42.02 -15.91
N PRO A 162 -18.76 42.49 -14.85
CA PRO A 162 -18.19 42.58 -13.51
C PRO A 162 -17.95 41.22 -12.83
N LEU A 163 -18.46 40.12 -13.37
CA LEU A 163 -18.14 38.76 -12.90
C LEU A 163 -17.03 38.12 -13.73
N VAL A 164 -17.06 38.31 -15.05
CA VAL A 164 -16.08 37.76 -16.00
C VAL A 164 -14.72 38.43 -15.84
N LEU A 165 -14.66 39.75 -15.65
CA LEU A 165 -13.39 40.47 -15.53
C LEU A 165 -12.60 40.06 -14.27
N PRO A 166 -13.18 39.96 -13.06
CA PRO A 166 -12.47 39.44 -11.89
C PRO A 166 -12.08 37.97 -12.03
N LEU A 167 -12.94 37.12 -12.60
CA LEU A 167 -12.60 35.72 -12.83
C LEU A 167 -11.47 35.54 -13.85
N ALA A 168 -11.46 36.35 -14.92
CA ALA A 168 -10.37 36.38 -15.90
C ALA A 168 -9.08 36.93 -15.29
N ALA A 169 -9.16 37.98 -14.48
CA ALA A 169 -8.01 38.53 -13.76
C ALA A 169 -7.44 37.51 -12.75
N LEU A 170 -8.29 36.84 -11.97
CA LEU A 170 -7.90 35.78 -11.05
C LEU A 170 -7.28 34.59 -11.81
N SER A 171 -7.90 34.13 -12.89
CA SER A 171 -7.39 33.03 -13.71
C SER A 171 -6.04 33.39 -14.34
N THR A 172 -5.89 34.61 -14.84
CA THR A 172 -4.63 35.11 -15.41
C THR A 172 -3.57 35.23 -14.33
N THR A 173 -3.93 35.72 -13.13
CA THR A 173 -3.02 35.82 -11.98
C THR A 173 -2.55 34.44 -11.53
N ILE A 174 -3.47 33.47 -11.40
CA ILE A 174 -3.14 32.08 -11.09
C ILE A 174 -2.25 31.48 -12.19
N LEU A 175 -2.56 31.70 -13.47
CA LEU A 175 -1.76 31.20 -14.57
C LEU A 175 -0.34 31.81 -14.57
N VAL A 176 -0.22 33.13 -14.42
CA VAL A 176 1.07 33.83 -14.33
C VAL A 176 1.85 33.34 -13.11
N PHE A 177 1.20 33.20 -11.96
CA PHE A 177 1.80 32.65 -10.75
C PHE A 177 2.31 31.21 -10.98
N CYS A 178 1.48 30.34 -11.57
CA CYS A 178 1.86 28.98 -11.95
C CYS A 178 3.04 28.97 -12.94
N LEU A 179 3.06 29.86 -13.93
CA LEU A 179 4.14 29.98 -14.92
C LEU A 179 5.44 30.52 -14.30
N LEU A 180 5.36 31.50 -13.40
CA LEU A 180 6.51 32.03 -12.66
C LEU A 180 7.08 30.96 -11.72
N ILE A 181 6.21 30.22 -11.04
CA ILE A 181 6.61 29.10 -10.20
C ILE A 181 7.25 28.01 -11.05
N PHE A 182 6.60 27.60 -12.14
CA PHE A 182 7.13 26.55 -13.02
C PHE A 182 8.44 26.95 -13.69
N SER A 183 8.63 28.23 -14.04
CA SER A 183 9.89 28.71 -14.63
C SER A 183 11.03 28.87 -13.62
N THR A 184 10.74 29.03 -12.33
CA THR A 184 11.74 29.12 -11.26
C THR A 184 12.09 27.77 -10.63
N MET A 185 11.23 26.75 -10.78
CA MET A 185 11.46 25.39 -10.26
C MET A 185 12.77 24.74 -10.71
N PRO A 186 13.22 24.82 -11.97
CA PRO A 186 14.51 24.26 -12.37
C PRO A 186 15.69 24.85 -11.59
N GLN A 187 15.63 26.15 -11.27
CA GLN A 187 16.68 26.84 -10.52
C GLN A 187 16.67 26.45 -9.03
N GLN A 188 15.49 26.22 -8.46
CA GLN A 188 15.34 25.89 -7.05
C GLN A 188 15.57 24.40 -6.74
N PHE A 189 15.13 23.52 -7.64
CA PHE A 189 15.04 22.07 -7.36
C PHE A 189 15.86 21.21 -8.33
N GLY A 190 16.50 21.81 -9.34
CA GLY A 190 17.29 21.10 -10.36
C GLY A 190 16.45 20.28 -11.37
N ASP A 191 15.18 20.01 -11.07
CA ASP A 191 14.22 19.28 -11.89
C ASP A 191 12.82 19.87 -11.69
N THR A 192 12.17 20.31 -12.78
CA THR A 192 10.84 20.93 -12.76
C THR A 192 9.76 19.99 -12.21
N TYR A 193 9.87 18.68 -12.47
CA TYR A 193 8.91 17.68 -11.98
C TYR A 193 9.00 17.57 -10.46
N ASN A 194 10.19 17.35 -9.92
CA ASN A 194 10.38 17.17 -8.47
C ASN A 194 10.02 18.45 -7.72
N GLY A 195 10.45 19.62 -8.24
CA GLY A 195 10.07 20.91 -7.68
C GLY A 195 8.56 21.11 -7.63
N PHE A 196 7.85 20.69 -8.69
CA PHE A 196 6.39 20.77 -8.74
C PHE A 196 5.70 19.84 -7.76
N ILE A 197 6.14 18.58 -7.66
CA ILE A 197 5.57 17.64 -6.69
C ILE A 197 5.81 18.13 -5.26
N LEU A 198 7.01 18.60 -4.93
CA LEU A 198 7.33 19.19 -3.62
C LEU A 198 6.50 20.44 -3.35
N TRP A 199 6.27 21.28 -4.35
CA TRP A 199 5.42 22.46 -4.20
C TRP A 199 3.95 22.08 -3.96
N ILE A 200 3.41 21.12 -4.74
CA ILE A 200 2.07 20.57 -4.49
C ILE A 200 1.97 19.97 -3.10
N GLN A 201 3.01 19.26 -2.64
CA GLN A 201 3.03 18.71 -1.30
C GLN A 201 3.14 19.77 -0.24
N ALA A 202 3.99 20.77 -0.41
CA ALA A 202 4.07 21.89 0.51
C ALA A 202 2.71 22.60 0.58
N LEU A 203 2.01 22.73 -0.54
CA LEU A 203 0.65 23.27 -0.57
C LEU A 203 -0.38 22.34 0.10
N HIS A 204 -0.29 21.02 -0.13
CA HIS A 204 -1.18 20.02 0.46
C HIS A 204 -0.94 19.88 1.97
N MET A 205 0.32 19.83 2.41
CA MET A 205 0.74 19.83 3.80
C MET A 205 0.41 21.15 4.47
N ALA A 206 0.58 22.30 3.79
CA ALA A 206 0.12 23.59 4.31
C ALA A 206 -1.41 23.62 4.41
N TYR A 207 -2.13 23.03 3.45
CA TYR A 207 -3.57 22.84 3.53
C TYR A 207 -3.95 21.96 4.70
N GLU A 208 -3.38 20.75 4.81
CA GLU A 208 -3.59 19.81 5.91
C GLU A 208 -3.25 20.48 7.25
N TYR A 209 -2.15 21.20 7.32
CA TYR A 209 -1.74 21.93 8.51
C TYR A 209 -2.72 23.07 8.85
N VAL A 210 -3.15 23.87 7.88
CA VAL A 210 -4.12 24.96 8.12
C VAL A 210 -5.49 24.40 8.50
N VAL A 211 -5.90 23.28 7.90
CA VAL A 211 -7.21 22.65 8.10
C VAL A 211 -7.25 21.83 9.38
N TYR A 212 -6.24 20.98 9.61
CA TYR A 212 -6.21 20.00 10.69
C TYR A 212 -5.43 20.46 11.92
N ARG A 213 -4.45 21.36 11.83
CA ARG A 213 -3.74 21.84 13.05
C ARG A 213 -4.62 22.73 13.93
N GLY A 214 -5.68 23.32 13.37
CA GLY A 214 -6.67 24.12 14.10
C GLY A 214 -7.98 23.37 14.40
N ALA A 215 -8.33 22.35 13.62
CA ALA A 215 -9.51 21.53 13.88
C ALA A 215 -9.14 20.39 14.83
N THR A 216 -9.69 20.40 16.04
CA THR A 216 -9.80 19.19 16.87
C THR A 216 -10.73 18.22 16.17
N VAL A 217 -10.23 17.55 15.14
CA VAL A 217 -10.94 16.48 14.47
C VAL A 217 -11.00 15.31 15.44
N THR A 218 -12.09 15.25 16.20
CA THR A 218 -12.40 14.07 16.98
C THR A 218 -12.84 12.98 16.02
N THR A 219 -12.42 11.75 16.30
CA THR A 219 -12.89 10.56 15.58
C THR A 219 -14.41 10.51 15.51
N SER A 220 -15.09 10.89 16.59
CA SER A 220 -16.55 11.00 16.66
C SER A 220 -17.17 11.99 15.65
N ALA A 221 -16.47 13.09 15.33
CA ALA A 221 -16.90 14.04 14.31
C ALA A 221 -16.64 13.51 12.90
N CYS A 222 -15.54 12.78 12.69
CA CYS A 222 -15.18 12.21 11.38
C CYS A 222 -15.91 10.92 11.03
N MET A 223 -16.37 10.16 12.01
CA MET A 223 -16.99 8.85 11.81
C MET A 223 -18.30 8.75 12.58
N PRO A 224 -19.28 9.61 12.29
CA PRO A 224 -20.58 9.53 12.92
C PRO A 224 -21.26 8.23 12.51
N ILE A 225 -21.70 7.49 13.52
CA ILE A 225 -22.39 6.21 13.37
C ILE A 225 -23.55 6.27 12.38
N ALA A 226 -24.31 7.37 12.41
CA ALA A 226 -25.46 7.59 11.55
C ALA A 226 -25.11 7.67 10.04
N GLN A 227 -23.84 7.88 9.70
CA GLN A 227 -23.37 7.94 8.31
C GLN A 227 -22.80 6.60 7.80
N LEU A 228 -22.74 5.56 8.64
CA LEU A 228 -22.36 4.23 8.16
C LEU A 228 -23.33 3.78 7.06
N GLN A 229 -22.83 3.66 5.83
CA GLN A 229 -23.64 3.32 4.68
C GLN A 229 -24.12 1.86 4.78
N PRO A 230 -25.31 1.55 4.24
CA PRO A 230 -25.80 0.18 4.19
C PRO A 230 -24.83 -0.72 3.41
N ARG A 231 -24.83 -2.02 3.73
CA ARG A 231 -24.05 -2.99 2.96
C ARG A 231 -24.49 -2.99 1.50
N ARG A 232 -23.53 -2.96 0.60
CA ARG A 232 -23.75 -3.05 -0.86
C ARG A 232 -22.45 -3.41 -1.53
N ARG A 233 -22.53 -3.94 -2.74
CA ARG A 233 -21.35 -4.15 -3.57
C ARG A 233 -20.68 -2.81 -3.89
N LEU A 234 -19.37 -2.72 -3.68
CA LEU A 234 -18.60 -1.51 -3.96
C LEU A 234 -18.19 -1.49 -5.44
N ALA A 235 -18.12 -0.31 -6.04
CA ALA A 235 -17.44 -0.15 -7.32
C ALA A 235 -15.94 -0.29 -7.13
N ARG A 236 -15.33 -1.20 -7.89
CA ARG A 236 -13.90 -1.53 -7.77
C ARG A 236 -13.14 -1.18 -9.04
N SER A 237 -11.82 -1.18 -8.95
CA SER A 237 -10.91 -1.05 -10.07
C SER A 237 -9.73 -1.99 -9.89
N ASN A 238 -9.29 -2.60 -10.99
CA ASN A 238 -8.14 -3.49 -10.95
C ASN A 238 -6.85 -2.69 -10.74
N CYS A 239 -5.92 -3.27 -10.00
CA CYS A 239 -4.58 -2.72 -9.76
C CYS A 239 -3.59 -2.99 -10.90
N GLY A 240 -4.09 -3.18 -12.14
CA GLY A 240 -3.25 -3.46 -13.31
C GLY A 240 -2.59 -4.83 -13.23
N PRO A 241 -1.24 -4.94 -13.10
CA PRO A 241 -0.51 -6.21 -13.12
C PRO A 241 -0.79 -7.12 -11.92
N VAL A 242 -1.35 -6.58 -10.84
CA VAL A 242 -1.69 -7.36 -9.64
C VAL A 242 -3.13 -7.85 -9.73
N PRO A 243 -3.42 -9.14 -9.46
CA PRO A 243 -4.78 -9.68 -9.45
C PRO A 243 -5.58 -9.24 -8.20
N LEU A 244 -5.46 -7.97 -7.81
CA LEU A 244 -6.18 -7.36 -6.71
C LEU A 244 -7.09 -6.24 -7.23
N SER A 245 -8.23 -6.07 -6.56
CA SER A 245 -9.19 -5.01 -6.84
C SER A 245 -9.26 -4.04 -5.67
N VAL A 246 -9.25 -2.75 -5.97
CA VAL A 246 -9.37 -1.68 -4.99
C VAL A 246 -10.71 -0.97 -5.17
N ALA A 247 -11.43 -0.73 -4.08
CA ALA A 247 -12.63 0.09 -4.09
C ALA A 247 -12.31 1.51 -4.60
N LYS A 248 -13.22 2.11 -5.36
CA LYS A 248 -13.01 3.48 -5.87
C LYS A 248 -13.15 4.50 -4.73
N ALA A 249 -12.40 5.60 -4.76
CA ALA A 249 -12.37 6.59 -3.67
C ALA A 249 -13.76 7.11 -3.24
N TYR A 250 -14.72 7.27 -4.15
CA TYR A 250 -16.07 7.72 -3.82
C TYR A 250 -16.90 6.68 -3.05
N GLU A 251 -16.39 5.46 -2.86
CA GLU A 251 -17.00 4.39 -2.07
C GLU A 251 -16.68 4.50 -0.57
N GLU A 252 -15.90 5.52 -0.18
CA GLU A 252 -15.51 5.79 1.20
C GLU A 252 -16.72 5.82 2.15
N GLU A 253 -16.56 5.21 3.31
CA GLU A 253 -17.63 5.03 4.30
C GLU A 253 -18.16 6.39 4.79
N PHE A 254 -17.26 7.32 5.07
CA PHE A 254 -17.54 8.61 5.71
C PHE A 254 -17.31 9.81 4.77
N SER A 255 -17.64 9.67 3.48
CA SER A 255 -17.38 10.69 2.47
C SER A 255 -17.99 12.08 2.74
N ALA A 256 -19.00 12.17 3.59
CA ALA A 256 -19.62 13.43 4.00
C ALA A 256 -18.84 14.20 5.08
N ALA A 257 -17.85 13.58 5.73
CA ALA A 257 -17.13 14.14 6.86
C ALA A 257 -15.86 14.93 6.47
N TYR A 258 -15.42 14.89 5.22
CA TYR A 258 -14.33 15.77 4.78
C TYR A 258 -14.87 17.20 4.63
N PRO A 259 -14.45 18.16 5.49
CA PRO A 259 -15.04 19.48 5.52
C PRO A 259 -14.83 20.20 4.19
N ASN A 260 -15.93 20.43 3.48
CA ASN A 260 -16.00 21.32 2.34
C ASN A 260 -15.77 22.76 2.82
N ILE A 261 -14.54 23.27 2.74
CA ILE A 261 -14.21 24.67 3.13
C ILE A 261 -15.03 25.70 2.32
N LEU A 262 -15.58 25.32 1.18
CA LEU A 262 -16.36 26.21 0.31
C LEU A 262 -17.76 25.69 -0.08
N GLY A 263 -18.19 24.51 0.39
CA GLY A 263 -19.42 23.86 -0.09
C GLY A 263 -19.32 23.25 -1.49
N TRP A 264 -18.17 23.35 -2.15
CA TRP A 264 -17.90 22.75 -3.45
C TRP A 264 -17.16 21.45 -3.18
N GLN A 265 -17.72 20.32 -3.63
CA GLN A 265 -16.96 19.09 -3.84
C GLN A 265 -15.96 19.31 -4.99
N VAL A 266 -15.06 20.30 -4.89
CA VAL A 266 -13.93 20.33 -5.81
C VAL A 266 -13.13 19.11 -5.43
N PRO A 267 -13.10 18.08 -6.29
CA PRO A 267 -12.48 16.85 -5.90
C PRO A 267 -10.99 17.11 -6.16
N VAL A 268 -10.34 17.67 -5.13
CA VAL A 268 -8.91 17.96 -5.09
C VAL A 268 -8.14 16.71 -5.55
N VAL A 269 -8.65 15.52 -5.18
CA VAL A 269 -8.15 14.21 -5.60
C VAL A 269 -8.12 13.99 -7.13
N PRO A 270 -9.21 14.14 -7.91
CA PRO A 270 -9.16 14.14 -9.38
C PRO A 270 -8.24 15.18 -10.00
N ILE A 271 -8.15 16.39 -9.46
CA ILE A 271 -7.27 17.44 -9.98
C ILE A 271 -5.80 17.06 -9.74
N LEU A 272 -5.44 16.67 -8.52
CA LEU A 272 -4.12 16.13 -8.21
C LEU A 272 -3.83 14.87 -9.01
N GLY A 273 -4.79 13.97 -9.16
CA GLY A 273 -4.64 12.75 -9.95
C GLY A 273 -4.43 13.04 -11.44
N ALA A 274 -5.11 14.05 -11.98
CA ALA A 274 -4.90 14.51 -13.35
C ALA A 274 -3.55 15.21 -13.51
N ALA A 275 -3.16 16.07 -12.55
CA ALA A 275 -1.85 16.71 -12.54
C ALA A 275 -0.72 15.68 -12.42
N CYS A 276 -0.84 14.72 -11.49
CA CYS A 276 0.09 13.59 -11.35
C CYS A 276 0.17 12.80 -12.66
N ARG A 277 -0.96 12.47 -13.30
CA ARG A 277 -0.97 11.77 -14.59
C ARG A 277 -0.28 12.57 -15.71
N LEU A 278 -0.58 13.88 -15.82
CA LEU A 278 0.02 14.76 -16.83
C LEU A 278 1.53 14.88 -16.64
N LEU A 279 1.98 14.94 -15.39
CA LEU A 279 3.41 15.01 -15.06
C LEU A 279 4.09 13.65 -15.19
N SER A 280 3.33 12.58 -14.96
CA SER A 280 3.75 11.21 -15.20
C SER A 280 3.81 10.83 -16.68
N TRP A 281 3.50 11.74 -17.61
CA TRP A 281 3.80 11.53 -19.03
C TRP A 281 5.25 11.87 -19.40
N SER A 282 5.98 12.57 -18.53
CA SER A 282 7.42 12.71 -18.71
C SER A 282 8.09 11.35 -18.58
N SER A 283 8.97 11.02 -19.53
CA SER A 283 9.84 9.86 -19.39
C SER A 283 10.66 9.99 -18.11
N PRO A 284 10.93 8.91 -17.38
CA PRO A 284 11.87 8.97 -16.29
C PRO A 284 13.20 9.54 -16.80
N PRO A 285 13.85 10.46 -16.06
CA PRO A 285 15.10 11.05 -16.51
C PRO A 285 16.17 9.97 -16.61
N ARG A 286 17.13 10.18 -17.52
CA ARG A 286 18.27 9.27 -17.66
C ARG A 286 19.21 9.51 -16.49
N VAL A 287 19.78 8.42 -15.97
CA VAL A 287 20.73 8.48 -14.84
C VAL A 287 21.92 9.39 -15.16
N ALA A 288 22.38 9.40 -16.42
CA ALA A 288 23.47 10.25 -16.88
C ALA A 288 23.22 11.76 -16.68
N ASP A 289 21.94 12.16 -16.59
CA ASP A 289 21.53 13.54 -16.42
C ASP A 289 21.30 13.90 -14.93
N GLU A 290 21.40 12.94 -14.02
CA GLU A 290 21.17 13.14 -12.59
C GLU A 290 22.45 13.60 -11.86
N THR A 291 22.24 14.42 -10.84
CA THR A 291 23.32 15.05 -10.08
C THR A 291 23.74 14.14 -8.92
N LEU A 292 25.04 13.85 -8.84
CA LEU A 292 25.63 13.13 -7.73
C LEU A 292 25.87 14.04 -6.53
N PHE A 293 25.88 13.46 -5.34
CA PHE A 293 26.39 14.14 -4.14
C PHE A 293 27.91 14.30 -4.25
N ALA A 294 28.42 15.46 -3.83
CA ALA A 294 29.85 15.62 -3.62
C ALA A 294 30.31 14.75 -2.42
N PRO A 295 31.58 14.31 -2.35
CA PRO A 295 32.06 13.46 -1.25
C PRO A 295 31.86 14.04 0.16
N SER A 296 31.79 15.37 0.29
CA SER A 296 31.58 16.09 1.55
C SER A 296 30.13 16.51 1.79
N GLU A 297 29.22 16.24 0.85
CA GLU A 297 27.82 16.64 0.97
C GLU A 297 27.04 15.55 1.69
N ASP A 298 26.34 15.95 2.76
CA ASP A 298 25.48 15.06 3.54
C ASP A 298 24.08 14.94 2.89
N PRO A 299 23.67 13.74 2.43
CA PRO A 299 22.34 13.52 1.87
C PRO A 299 21.21 13.84 2.85
N VAL A 300 21.40 13.62 4.15
CA VAL A 300 20.38 13.90 5.17
C VAL A 300 20.20 15.40 5.32
N ALA A 301 21.30 16.15 5.50
CA ALA A 301 21.24 17.61 5.54
C ALA A 301 20.63 18.21 4.27
N TYR A 302 20.91 17.62 3.09
CA TYR A 302 20.29 18.01 1.83
C TYR A 302 18.76 17.81 1.87
N VAL A 303 18.28 16.60 2.21
CA VAL A 303 16.84 16.30 2.31
C VAL A 303 16.15 17.20 3.33
N MET A 304 16.71 17.32 4.53
CA MET A 304 16.11 18.11 5.61
C MET A 304 16.11 19.61 5.30
N ARG A 305 17.06 20.11 4.52
CA ARG A 305 17.02 21.50 4.03
C ARG A 305 15.87 21.72 3.05
N VAL A 306 15.59 20.75 2.18
CA VAL A 306 14.58 20.92 1.12
C VAL A 306 13.17 20.59 1.61
N CYS A 307 13.00 19.49 2.35
CA CYS A 307 11.71 19.07 2.90
C CYS A 307 11.42 19.76 4.23
N SER A 308 12.41 19.99 5.09
CA SER A 308 12.24 20.76 6.34
C SER A 308 10.98 20.35 7.12
N GLY A 309 10.09 21.30 7.44
CA GLY A 309 8.87 21.09 8.22
C GLY A 309 7.76 20.26 7.54
N ILE A 310 7.95 19.79 6.30
CA ILE A 310 7.04 18.81 5.69
C ILE A 310 7.53 17.36 5.86
N TYR A 311 8.79 17.15 6.23
CA TYR A 311 9.28 15.80 6.50
C TYR A 311 8.68 15.31 7.84
N PRO A 312 8.25 14.03 7.94
CA PRO A 312 7.78 13.50 9.21
C PRO A 312 8.84 13.62 10.31
N GLU A 313 8.38 13.71 11.56
CA GLU A 313 9.27 13.58 12.69
C GLU A 313 9.94 12.20 12.68
N VAL A 314 11.26 12.18 12.89
CA VAL A 314 12.05 10.96 12.92
C VAL A 314 12.48 10.73 14.38
N PRO A 315 11.76 9.91 15.15
CA PRO A 315 12.11 9.67 16.55
C PRO A 315 13.36 8.79 16.71
N GLU A 316 13.73 8.07 15.66
CA GLU A 316 14.81 7.11 15.69
C GLU A 316 16.19 7.75 15.70
N VAL A 317 17.05 7.27 16.60
CA VAL A 317 18.44 7.71 16.70
C VAL A 317 19.35 6.56 16.28
N TRP A 318 20.13 6.78 15.23
CA TRP A 318 21.10 5.81 14.72
C TRP A 318 22.52 6.20 15.17
N PRO A 319 23.18 5.39 16.02
CA PRO A 319 24.57 5.66 16.42
C PRO A 319 25.55 5.58 15.25
N SER A 320 25.28 4.67 14.32
CA SER A 320 26.00 4.50 13.06
C SER A 320 25.05 3.84 12.06
N LYS A 321 25.13 4.27 10.80
CA LYS A 321 24.34 3.71 9.70
C LYS A 321 25.15 2.78 8.78
N HIS A 322 26.48 2.90 8.75
CA HIS A 322 27.30 2.19 7.74
C HIS A 322 28.06 0.98 8.29
N SER A 323 27.94 0.69 9.59
CA SER A 323 28.62 -0.44 10.22
C SER A 323 27.92 -1.78 9.99
N ASP A 324 28.53 -2.88 10.43
CA ASP A 324 27.93 -4.21 10.38
C ASP A 324 26.86 -4.38 11.47
N GLU A 325 27.02 -3.69 12.60
CA GLU A 325 26.01 -3.60 13.65
C GLU A 325 24.75 -2.90 13.16
N ALA A 326 24.90 -1.81 12.39
CA ALA A 326 23.77 -1.10 11.80
C ALA A 326 22.95 -1.99 10.86
N LEU A 327 23.63 -2.84 10.09
CA LEU A 327 22.96 -3.84 9.25
C LEU A 327 22.19 -4.86 10.09
N THR A 328 22.76 -5.28 11.22
CA THR A 328 22.11 -6.17 12.16
C THR A 328 20.87 -5.53 12.77
N TRP A 329 20.93 -4.27 13.23
CA TRP A 329 19.77 -3.56 13.76
C TRP A 329 18.68 -3.36 12.70
N LEU A 330 19.06 -3.04 11.46
CA LEU A 330 18.11 -2.94 10.35
C LEU A 330 17.33 -4.25 10.15
N VAL A 331 18.02 -5.38 10.29
CA VAL A 331 17.43 -6.71 10.12
C VAL A 331 16.69 -7.19 11.36
N ARG A 332 17.23 -7.05 12.56
CA ARG A 332 16.69 -7.67 13.78
C ARG A 332 15.63 -6.82 14.48
N SER A 333 15.70 -5.50 14.28
CA SER A 333 14.98 -4.52 15.09
C SER A 333 14.13 -3.54 14.29
N GLN A 334 14.19 -3.61 12.95
CA GLN A 334 13.54 -2.68 12.04
C GLN A 334 12.84 -3.42 10.88
N VAL A 335 12.76 -2.80 9.71
CA VAL A 335 12.08 -3.29 8.50
C VAL A 335 12.43 -4.72 8.07
N GLY A 336 13.61 -5.25 8.44
CA GLY A 336 13.97 -6.63 8.15
C GLY A 336 13.44 -7.67 9.14
N ALA A 337 12.92 -7.26 10.29
CA ALA A 337 12.69 -8.15 11.43
C ALA A 337 11.67 -9.23 11.16
N ASP A 338 10.71 -8.95 10.30
CA ASP A 338 9.71 -9.93 9.89
C ASP A 338 10.10 -10.76 8.66
N ASN A 339 11.28 -10.50 8.08
CA ASN A 339 11.81 -11.24 6.92
C ASN A 339 12.96 -12.18 7.32
N ILE A 340 13.17 -12.39 8.61
CA ILE A 340 14.19 -13.30 9.14
C ILE A 340 13.73 -14.75 8.94
N GLU A 341 14.58 -15.51 8.27
CA GLU A 341 14.51 -16.96 8.13
C GLU A 341 15.51 -17.61 9.08
N VAL A 342 15.08 -18.65 9.78
CA VAL A 342 15.98 -19.53 10.54
C VAL A 342 16.38 -20.66 9.60
N LEU A 343 17.66 -20.72 9.27
CA LEU A 343 18.18 -21.73 8.36
C LEU A 343 18.07 -23.11 9.01
N ALA A 344 17.69 -24.15 8.27
CA ALA A 344 17.75 -25.53 8.74
C ALA A 344 19.20 -25.95 9.03
N ASP A 345 19.42 -26.95 9.89
CA ASP A 345 20.76 -27.40 10.27
C ASP A 345 21.59 -27.91 9.08
N ASP A 346 20.93 -28.44 8.04
CA ASP A 346 21.51 -28.93 6.80
C ASP A 346 21.55 -27.89 5.66
N ALA A 347 21.18 -26.64 5.93
CA ALA A 347 21.24 -25.57 4.94
C ALA A 347 22.69 -25.37 4.45
N PRO A 348 22.94 -25.27 3.13
CA PRO A 348 24.29 -25.06 2.59
C PRO A 348 25.00 -23.85 3.19
N GLU A 349 24.24 -22.77 3.46
CA GLU A 349 24.75 -21.55 4.06
C GLU A 349 25.32 -21.75 5.48
N ARG A 350 24.78 -22.71 6.25
CA ARG A 350 25.35 -23.09 7.54
C ARG A 350 26.71 -23.75 7.37
N ALA A 351 26.77 -24.76 6.50
CA ALA A 351 28.02 -25.49 6.26
C ALA A 351 29.10 -24.58 5.67
N GLN A 352 28.72 -23.64 4.80
CA GLN A 352 29.65 -22.76 4.10
C GLN A 352 30.08 -21.54 4.94
N PHE A 353 29.17 -20.93 5.69
CA PHE A 353 29.41 -19.64 6.35
C PHE A 353 29.19 -19.64 7.87
N GLY A 354 28.70 -20.73 8.45
CA GLY A 354 28.26 -20.75 9.86
C GLY A 354 27.00 -19.93 10.11
N ALA A 355 26.18 -19.67 9.09
CA ALA A 355 25.02 -18.80 9.19
C ALA A 355 23.82 -19.48 9.87
N ARG A 356 23.29 -18.90 10.94
CA ARG A 356 22.04 -19.34 11.58
C ARG A 356 20.80 -18.72 10.96
N TYR A 357 20.89 -17.46 10.58
CA TYR A 357 19.76 -16.67 10.09
C TYR A 357 20.02 -16.14 8.68
N ALA A 358 18.95 -15.94 7.92
CA ALA A 358 19.01 -15.30 6.61
C ALA A 358 17.91 -14.23 6.47
N VAL A 359 18.20 -13.18 5.70
CA VAL A 359 17.19 -12.28 5.15
C VAL A 359 17.34 -12.26 3.65
N ARG A 360 16.30 -12.70 2.95
CA ARG A 360 16.33 -12.94 1.51
C ARG A 360 15.87 -11.71 0.74
N THR A 361 16.66 -11.25 -0.22
CA THR A 361 16.26 -10.18 -1.16
C THR A 361 16.53 -10.55 -2.63
N ASN A 362 17.16 -11.69 -2.89
CA ASN A 362 17.43 -12.18 -4.24
C ASN A 362 16.17 -12.45 -5.07
N CYS A 363 14.98 -12.48 -4.45
CA CYS A 363 13.72 -12.55 -5.20
C CYS A 363 13.54 -11.36 -6.17
N LEU A 364 14.22 -10.23 -5.96
CA LEU A 364 14.20 -9.06 -6.87
C LEU A 364 15.34 -9.05 -7.91
N ALA A 365 16.32 -9.96 -7.81
CA ALA A 365 17.54 -9.90 -8.63
C ALA A 365 17.31 -10.20 -10.13
N HIS A 366 16.24 -10.92 -10.44
CA HIS A 366 15.86 -11.23 -11.81
C HIS A 366 15.12 -10.09 -12.52
N CYS A 367 14.63 -9.09 -11.75
CA CYS A 367 13.86 -8.00 -12.30
C CYS A 367 14.73 -7.07 -13.15
N GLU A 368 14.23 -6.68 -14.31
CA GLU A 368 14.94 -5.76 -15.20
C GLU A 368 15.04 -4.35 -14.59
N VAL A 369 16.22 -3.74 -14.66
CA VAL A 369 16.48 -2.37 -14.17
C VAL A 369 16.88 -1.46 -15.32
N ARG A 370 16.65 -0.16 -15.15
CA ARG A 370 17.01 0.88 -16.12
C ARG A 370 18.51 0.94 -16.32
N GLU A 371 18.92 1.32 -17.53
CA GLU A 371 20.33 1.46 -17.89
C GLU A 371 21.06 2.43 -16.95
N GLY A 372 22.26 2.04 -16.52
CA GLY A 372 23.10 2.81 -15.60
C GLY A 372 22.74 2.63 -14.12
N LEU A 373 21.58 2.06 -13.79
CA LEU A 373 21.22 1.69 -12.42
C LEU A 373 21.71 0.28 -12.06
N GLU A 374 21.89 0.05 -10.77
CA GLU A 374 22.23 -1.24 -10.23
C GLU A 374 20.99 -2.14 -10.04
N SER A 375 21.21 -3.45 -10.13
CA SER A 375 20.23 -4.49 -9.83
C SER A 375 20.02 -4.70 -8.33
N TYR A 376 18.80 -5.07 -7.93
CA TYR A 376 18.51 -5.45 -6.55
C TYR A 376 19.04 -6.87 -6.23
N GLY A 377 19.08 -7.21 -4.95
CA GLY A 377 19.43 -8.53 -4.44
C GLY A 377 20.56 -8.51 -3.41
N GLY A 378 20.85 -9.70 -2.89
CA GLY A 378 21.72 -9.95 -1.75
C GLY A 378 20.94 -10.62 -0.63
N ASP A 379 21.19 -11.89 -0.38
CA ASP A 379 20.69 -12.55 0.82
C ASP A 379 21.74 -12.35 1.91
N ALA A 380 21.39 -11.64 2.98
CA ALA A 380 22.30 -11.44 4.12
C ALA A 380 22.19 -12.62 5.07
N LEU A 381 23.35 -13.13 5.49
CA LEU A 381 23.51 -14.28 6.34
C LEU A 381 24.14 -13.86 7.67
N PHE A 382 23.58 -14.32 8.78
CA PHE A 382 24.00 -13.96 10.14
C PHE A 382 24.30 -15.21 10.96
N ASP A 383 25.33 -15.18 11.80
CA ASP A 383 25.64 -16.25 12.75
C ASP A 383 24.71 -16.26 13.98
N ASP A 384 24.97 -17.14 14.95
CA ASP A 384 24.20 -17.24 16.20
C ASP A 384 24.28 -15.98 17.07
N ASP A 385 25.35 -15.20 16.94
CA ASP A 385 25.60 -13.94 17.65
C ASP A 385 25.06 -12.72 16.88
N TRP A 386 24.31 -12.94 15.79
CA TRP A 386 23.80 -11.90 14.89
C TRP A 386 24.86 -11.10 14.15
N ARG A 387 26.10 -11.57 14.05
CA ARG A 387 27.09 -10.94 13.17
C ARG A 387 26.81 -11.35 11.73
N VAL A 388 26.85 -10.37 10.83
CA VAL A 388 26.76 -10.66 9.40
C VAL A 388 28.01 -11.40 8.92
N VAL A 389 27.84 -12.64 8.47
CA VAL A 389 28.95 -13.50 8.01
C VAL A 389 29.15 -13.44 6.51
N ALA A 390 28.07 -13.26 5.75
CA ALA A 390 28.12 -13.16 4.30
C ALA A 390 26.89 -12.44 3.71
N ILE A 391 27.04 -11.93 2.49
CA ILE A 391 25.93 -11.56 1.61
C ILE A 391 26.10 -12.32 0.29
N VAL A 392 25.11 -13.15 -0.05
CA VAL A 392 25.08 -13.93 -1.30
C VAL A 392 24.18 -13.23 -2.30
N ARG A 393 24.74 -12.68 -3.36
CA ARG A 393 23.99 -11.89 -4.36
C ARG A 393 23.87 -12.64 -5.68
N GLN A 394 22.67 -12.64 -6.23
CA GLN A 394 22.41 -13.12 -7.59
C GLN A 394 22.77 -12.02 -8.60
N GLU A 395 23.94 -12.12 -9.22
CA GLU A 395 24.41 -11.12 -10.18
C GLU A 395 23.97 -11.47 -11.59
N ARG A 396 23.41 -10.47 -12.29
CA ARG A 396 22.95 -10.61 -13.68
C ARG A 396 24.17 -10.73 -14.62
N VAL A 397 24.25 -11.85 -15.33
CA VAL A 397 25.29 -12.13 -16.33
C VAL A 397 24.66 -12.43 -17.70
N PRO A 398 25.23 -11.96 -18.81
CA PRO A 398 24.79 -12.37 -20.14
C PRO A 398 24.87 -13.89 -20.29
N HIS A 399 23.83 -14.50 -20.87
CA HIS A 399 23.84 -15.92 -21.17
C HIS A 399 24.90 -16.21 -22.25
N PRO A 400 25.78 -17.21 -22.06
CA PRO A 400 26.93 -17.41 -22.95
C PRO A 400 26.54 -17.84 -24.37
N ALA A 401 25.35 -18.42 -24.56
CA ALA A 401 24.93 -18.98 -25.85
C ALA A 401 23.73 -18.26 -26.51
N ILE A 402 23.09 -17.32 -25.82
CA ILE A 402 21.87 -16.66 -26.34
C ILE A 402 22.02 -15.16 -26.13
N GLU A 403 22.22 -14.44 -27.22
CA GLU A 403 22.33 -12.97 -27.21
C GLU A 403 21.06 -12.34 -26.63
N GLY A 404 21.23 -11.40 -25.71
CA GLY A 404 20.13 -10.70 -25.04
C GLY A 404 19.47 -11.47 -23.89
N LEU A 405 19.73 -12.78 -23.72
CA LEU A 405 19.26 -13.50 -22.54
C LEU A 405 20.18 -13.20 -21.36
N VAL A 406 19.58 -12.90 -20.21
CA VAL A 406 20.31 -12.64 -18.96
C VAL A 406 20.00 -13.75 -17.97
N THR A 407 21.05 -14.37 -17.43
CA THR A 407 20.97 -15.30 -16.30
C THR A 407 21.49 -14.65 -15.02
N THR A 408 21.35 -15.35 -13.90
CA THR A 408 21.95 -14.93 -12.63
C THR A 408 22.98 -15.94 -12.16
N THR A 409 24.04 -15.45 -11.51
CA THR A 409 25.07 -16.25 -10.86
C THR A 409 25.21 -15.80 -9.41
N ALA A 410 25.23 -16.75 -8.48
CA ALA A 410 25.45 -16.44 -7.07
C ALA A 410 26.91 -16.04 -6.83
N VAL A 411 27.12 -14.86 -6.25
CA VAL A 411 28.43 -14.36 -5.80
C VAL A 411 28.35 -14.10 -4.30
N SER A 412 29.31 -14.65 -3.56
CA SER A 412 29.36 -14.52 -2.10
C SER A 412 30.37 -13.46 -1.68
N TYR A 413 29.92 -12.55 -0.82
CA TYR A 413 30.75 -11.51 -0.23
C TYR A 413 30.80 -11.70 1.28
N THR A 414 31.95 -11.45 1.88
CA THR A 414 32.21 -11.56 3.33
C THR A 414 32.92 -10.30 3.82
N PRO A 415 32.96 -10.04 5.15
CA PRO A 415 33.64 -8.86 5.71
C PRO A 415 35.10 -8.68 5.28
N SER A 416 35.81 -9.76 4.93
CA SER A 416 37.19 -9.69 4.45
C SER A 416 37.36 -9.08 3.05
N HIS A 417 36.27 -8.83 2.31
CA HIS A 417 36.32 -8.27 0.94
C HIS A 417 36.47 -6.74 0.90
N GLY A 418 36.72 -6.07 2.02
CA GLY A 418 37.12 -4.65 2.06
C GLY A 418 36.10 -3.70 1.41
N LYS A 419 36.51 -2.93 0.39
CA LYS A 419 35.62 -1.96 -0.27
C LYS A 419 34.38 -2.60 -0.91
N SER A 420 34.51 -3.82 -1.42
CA SER A 420 33.39 -4.58 -1.97
C SER A 420 32.37 -4.93 -0.87
N TRP A 421 32.82 -5.11 0.38
CA TRP A 421 31.94 -5.33 1.52
C TRP A 421 31.05 -4.12 1.82
N ALA A 422 31.61 -2.90 1.83
CA ALA A 422 30.81 -1.69 2.01
C ALA A 422 29.75 -1.54 0.91
N TYR A 423 30.12 -1.85 -0.34
CA TYR A 423 29.22 -1.77 -1.48
C TYR A 423 28.10 -2.80 -1.42
N ILE A 424 28.41 -4.07 -1.14
CA ILE A 424 27.40 -5.11 -1.11
C ILE A 424 26.41 -4.92 0.05
N LYS A 425 26.87 -4.39 1.21
CA LYS A 425 25.97 -3.99 2.30
C LYS A 425 25.01 -2.89 1.87
N PHE A 426 25.47 -1.90 1.10
CA PHE A 426 24.59 -0.89 0.54
C PHE A 426 23.57 -1.50 -0.43
N CYS A 427 23.99 -2.38 -1.34
CA CYS A 427 23.08 -3.10 -2.24
C CYS A 427 22.03 -3.90 -1.45
N PHE A 428 22.43 -4.63 -0.40
CA PHE A 428 21.51 -5.36 0.46
C PHE A 428 20.50 -4.42 1.13
N ARG A 429 20.96 -3.37 1.83
CA ARG A 429 20.09 -2.45 2.57
C ARG A 429 19.07 -1.79 1.65
N SER A 430 19.52 -1.32 0.49
CA SER A 430 18.66 -0.73 -0.53
C SER A 430 17.67 -1.74 -1.13
N SER A 431 18.09 -2.99 -1.33
CA SER A 431 17.21 -4.06 -1.82
C SER A 431 16.17 -4.46 -0.79
N LEU A 432 16.54 -4.59 0.48
CA LEU A 432 15.63 -4.84 1.59
C LEU A 432 14.63 -3.69 1.75
N PHE A 433 15.12 -2.44 1.70
CA PHE A 433 14.29 -1.25 1.79
C PHE A 433 13.25 -1.21 0.65
N SER A 434 13.68 -1.39 -0.60
CA SER A 434 12.78 -1.51 -1.75
C SER A 434 11.80 -2.67 -1.62
N LEU A 435 12.28 -3.85 -1.18
CA LEU A 435 11.44 -5.03 -0.99
C LEU A 435 10.35 -4.78 0.06
N VAL A 436 10.72 -4.24 1.22
CA VAL A 436 9.77 -3.99 2.31
C VAL A 436 8.73 -2.94 1.90
N THR A 437 9.16 -1.82 1.31
CA THR A 437 8.22 -0.80 0.83
C THR A 437 7.26 -1.35 -0.23
N PHE A 438 7.74 -2.20 -1.13
CA PHE A 438 6.93 -2.72 -2.22
C PHE A 438 6.03 -3.90 -1.81
N ALA A 439 6.62 -4.93 -1.20
CA ALA A 439 5.94 -6.19 -0.88
C ALA A 439 5.25 -6.15 0.50
N ASN A 440 5.99 -5.79 1.55
CA ASN A 440 5.46 -5.87 2.91
C ASN A 440 4.53 -4.69 3.22
N HIS A 441 4.83 -3.51 2.71
CA HIS A 441 4.03 -2.29 2.94
C HIS A 441 2.92 -2.17 1.88
N LEU A 442 3.26 -1.80 0.65
CA LEU A 442 2.25 -1.51 -0.37
C LEU A 442 1.42 -2.74 -0.76
N TYR A 443 2.02 -3.91 -1.00
CA TYR A 443 1.22 -5.08 -1.38
C TYR A 443 0.48 -5.70 -0.20
N LEU A 444 1.20 -6.06 0.87
CA LEU A 444 0.64 -6.85 1.96
C LEU A 444 -0.31 -6.04 2.87
N THR A 445 0.14 -4.94 3.49
CA THR A 445 -0.71 -4.22 4.44
C THR A 445 -1.82 -3.44 3.74
N HIS A 446 -1.49 -2.68 2.69
CA HIS A 446 -2.43 -1.83 1.95
C HIS A 446 -3.39 -2.62 1.06
N LEU A 447 -2.86 -3.34 0.08
CA LEU A 447 -3.69 -3.89 -1.00
C LEU A 447 -4.29 -5.26 -0.66
N LEU A 448 -3.56 -6.11 0.06
CA LEU A 448 -3.99 -7.48 0.35
C LEU A 448 -4.78 -7.56 1.65
N VAL A 449 -4.30 -7.00 2.77
CA VAL A 449 -4.96 -7.14 4.06
C VAL A 449 -6.02 -6.06 4.26
N SER A 450 -5.64 -4.79 4.29
CA SER A 450 -6.54 -3.72 4.70
C SER A 450 -7.69 -3.52 3.71
N MET A 451 -7.41 -3.51 2.40
CA MET A 451 -8.44 -3.38 1.36
C MET A 451 -9.42 -4.57 1.32
N ASN A 452 -8.93 -5.82 1.38
CA ASN A 452 -9.84 -6.98 1.36
C ASN A 452 -10.73 -6.99 2.60
N MET A 453 -10.18 -6.62 3.76
CA MET A 453 -10.97 -6.47 4.98
C MET A 453 -12.05 -5.40 4.84
N THR A 454 -11.70 -4.23 4.29
CA THR A 454 -12.64 -3.15 4.03
C THR A 454 -13.76 -3.61 3.10
N ILE A 455 -13.42 -4.22 1.96
CA ILE A 455 -14.40 -4.71 0.98
C ILE A 455 -15.32 -5.76 1.61
N ALA A 456 -14.76 -6.80 2.23
CA ALA A 456 -15.55 -7.87 2.84
C ALA A 456 -16.52 -7.28 3.88
N THR A 457 -16.03 -6.41 4.76
CA THR A 457 -16.83 -5.76 5.80
C THR A 457 -17.96 -4.92 5.20
N ARG A 458 -17.66 -4.07 4.22
CA ARG A 458 -18.62 -3.15 3.57
C ARG A 458 -19.69 -3.87 2.75
N GLU A 459 -19.33 -4.99 2.13
CA GLU A 459 -20.24 -5.70 1.22
C GLU A 459 -21.12 -6.73 1.93
N THR A 460 -20.70 -7.25 3.09
CA THR A 460 -21.38 -8.38 3.76
C THR A 460 -22.04 -8.01 5.09
N LEU A 461 -21.43 -7.12 5.88
CA LEU A 461 -21.89 -6.79 7.23
C LEU A 461 -22.75 -5.52 7.25
N SER A 462 -23.90 -5.61 7.91
CA SER A 462 -24.78 -4.46 8.16
C SER A 462 -24.13 -3.43 9.09
N PRO A 463 -24.49 -2.13 8.98
CA PRO A 463 -23.90 -1.07 9.79
C PRO A 463 -23.90 -1.33 11.30
N ASP A 464 -24.96 -1.98 11.81
CA ASP A 464 -25.12 -2.27 13.23
C ASP A 464 -24.47 -3.59 13.68
N HIS A 465 -23.87 -4.35 12.76
CA HIS A 465 -23.25 -5.62 13.07
C HIS A 465 -22.02 -5.43 13.99
N PRO A 466 -21.89 -6.17 15.11
CA PRO A 466 -20.82 -5.97 16.08
C PRO A 466 -19.42 -6.11 15.47
N VAL A 467 -19.19 -7.08 14.58
CA VAL A 467 -17.90 -7.21 13.87
C VAL A 467 -17.59 -6.00 12.99
N ARG A 468 -18.58 -5.44 12.27
CA ARG A 468 -18.37 -4.25 11.44
C ARG A 468 -18.02 -3.03 12.29
N ARG A 469 -18.74 -2.84 13.39
CA ARG A 469 -18.47 -1.76 14.34
C ARG A 469 -17.07 -1.85 14.94
N PHE A 470 -16.64 -3.06 15.29
CA PHE A 470 -15.29 -3.30 15.79
C PHE A 470 -14.21 -3.00 14.76
N VAL A 471 -14.42 -3.42 13.51
CA VAL A 471 -13.43 -3.27 12.43
C VAL A 471 -13.34 -1.83 11.92
N THR A 472 -14.40 -1.03 12.06
CA THR A 472 -14.52 0.32 11.47
C THR A 472 -13.32 1.24 11.76
N PRO A 473 -12.80 1.38 13.01
CA PRO A 473 -11.60 2.16 13.28
C PRO A 473 -10.40 1.72 12.46
N PHE A 474 -10.21 0.40 12.32
CA PHE A 474 -9.07 -0.26 11.71
C PHE A 474 -9.11 -0.28 10.17
N ILE A 475 -10.21 0.17 9.58
CA ILE A 475 -10.38 0.32 8.13
C ILE A 475 -10.68 1.76 7.69
N TYR A 476 -10.54 2.72 8.60
CA TYR A 476 -10.71 4.13 8.29
C TYR A 476 -9.74 4.57 7.19
N GLY A 477 -10.22 5.36 6.23
CA GLY A 477 -9.41 5.94 5.14
C GLY A 477 -8.88 4.94 4.10
N ASN A 478 -8.97 3.62 4.37
CA ASN A 478 -8.41 2.56 3.51
C ASN A 478 -8.86 2.66 2.04
N ILE A 479 -10.13 3.01 1.78
CA ILE A 479 -10.64 3.08 0.40
C ILE A 479 -9.96 4.21 -0.35
N THR A 480 -9.97 5.40 0.23
CA THR A 480 -9.40 6.60 -0.38
C THR A 480 -7.90 6.44 -0.62
N ILE A 481 -7.14 6.02 0.40
CA ILE A 481 -5.68 5.94 0.25
C ILE A 481 -5.28 4.89 -0.77
N ASN A 482 -5.90 3.71 -0.75
CA ASN A 482 -5.53 2.65 -1.69
C ASN A 482 -5.99 2.97 -3.12
N ALA A 483 -7.12 3.68 -3.29
CA ALA A 483 -7.54 4.18 -4.59
C ALA A 483 -6.54 5.20 -5.16
N TRP A 484 -5.89 5.97 -4.29
CA TRP A 484 -4.83 6.89 -4.66
C TRP A 484 -3.50 6.18 -4.90
N ALA A 485 -3.07 5.29 -4.01
CA ALA A 485 -1.89 4.45 -4.18
C ALA A 485 -1.94 3.67 -5.49
N ARG A 486 -3.10 3.14 -5.88
CA ARG A 486 -3.28 2.53 -7.20
C ARG A 486 -2.85 3.48 -8.32
N GLN A 487 -3.29 4.73 -8.29
CA GLN A 487 -3.00 5.72 -9.34
C GLN A 487 -1.58 6.28 -9.26
N ALA A 488 -1.11 6.57 -8.05
CA ALA A 488 0.13 7.30 -7.80
C ALA A 488 1.35 6.39 -7.62
N LEU A 489 1.16 5.12 -7.23
CA LEU A 489 2.22 4.15 -6.88
C LEU A 489 2.19 2.85 -7.69
N VAL A 490 1.01 2.35 -8.12
CA VAL A 490 0.93 1.01 -8.74
C VAL A 490 0.94 1.06 -10.27
N LEU A 491 0.17 1.97 -10.88
CA LEU A 491 0.03 2.02 -12.33
C LEU A 491 1.37 2.33 -13.04
N PRO A 492 1.51 1.98 -14.34
CA PRO A 492 2.69 2.35 -15.12
C PRO A 492 3.01 3.84 -15.01
N HIS A 493 4.30 4.19 -15.03
CA HIS A 493 4.78 5.56 -14.91
C HIS A 493 4.43 6.30 -13.60
N SER A 494 3.96 5.56 -12.59
CA SER A 494 3.75 6.03 -11.22
C SER A 494 5.06 6.38 -10.49
N THR A 495 4.96 6.91 -9.27
CA THR A 495 6.11 7.25 -8.43
C THR A 495 7.00 6.04 -8.16
N VAL A 496 6.44 4.84 -7.93
CA VAL A 496 7.24 3.62 -7.73
C VAL A 496 8.09 3.33 -8.96
N GLY A 497 7.49 3.32 -10.16
CA GLY A 497 8.24 3.11 -11.41
C GLY A 497 9.31 4.17 -11.69
N ARG A 498 9.19 5.37 -11.08
CA ARG A 498 10.20 6.45 -11.20
C ARG A 498 11.30 6.38 -10.15
N ALA A 499 10.95 6.03 -8.91
CA ALA A 499 11.87 5.99 -7.78
C ALA A 499 12.71 4.69 -7.76
N PHE A 500 12.09 3.56 -8.13
CA PHE A 500 12.73 2.24 -8.13
C PHE A 500 13.61 2.06 -9.37
N ALA A 501 14.58 1.17 -9.31
CA ALA A 501 15.50 0.92 -10.40
C ALA A 501 14.84 0.24 -11.61
N PHE A 502 13.66 -0.36 -11.43
CA PHE A 502 12.99 -1.17 -12.44
C PHE A 502 12.71 -0.45 -13.77
N THR A 503 12.78 -1.20 -14.87
CA THR A 503 12.05 -0.86 -16.09
C THR A 503 10.55 -1.15 -15.89
N GLU A 504 9.70 -0.80 -16.85
CA GLU A 504 8.28 -1.22 -16.81
C GLU A 504 8.13 -2.74 -16.79
N LEU A 505 8.97 -3.47 -17.55
CA LEU A 505 9.00 -4.94 -17.52
C LEU A 505 9.50 -5.44 -16.15
N GLY A 506 10.56 -4.85 -15.61
CA GLY A 506 11.07 -5.19 -14.28
C GLY A 506 10.04 -5.00 -13.17
N LEU A 507 9.24 -3.94 -13.25
CA LEU A 507 8.16 -3.68 -12.29
C LEU A 507 7.05 -4.72 -12.43
N GLN A 508 6.70 -5.13 -13.65
CA GLN A 508 5.76 -6.24 -13.86
C GLN A 508 6.31 -7.56 -13.29
N GLN A 509 7.59 -7.86 -13.51
CA GLN A 509 8.26 -9.03 -12.93
C GLN A 509 8.20 -8.99 -11.39
N ALA A 510 8.49 -7.83 -10.78
CA ALA A 510 8.38 -7.64 -9.35
C ALA A 510 6.95 -7.88 -8.84
N TRP A 511 5.92 -7.36 -9.53
CA TRP A 511 4.51 -7.62 -9.17
C TRP A 511 4.13 -9.10 -9.28
N HIS A 512 4.68 -9.83 -10.25
CA HIS A 512 4.46 -11.28 -10.35
C HIS A 512 5.14 -12.06 -9.22
N ALA A 513 6.31 -11.62 -8.79
CA ALA A 513 7.08 -12.25 -7.71
C ALA A 513 6.66 -11.81 -6.30
N VAL A 514 5.86 -10.74 -6.16
CA VAL A 514 5.62 -10.06 -4.88
C VAL A 514 5.12 -10.99 -3.77
N ARG A 515 4.25 -11.96 -4.09
CA ARG A 515 3.72 -12.91 -3.11
C ARG A 515 4.79 -13.91 -2.65
N GLU A 516 5.66 -14.35 -3.56
CA GLU A 516 6.74 -15.30 -3.25
C GLU A 516 7.88 -14.62 -2.49
N CYS A 517 8.06 -13.32 -2.70
CA CYS A 517 8.97 -12.49 -1.94
C CYS A 517 8.54 -12.31 -0.47
N LEU A 518 7.28 -12.57 -0.11
CA LEU A 518 6.84 -12.53 1.28
C LEU A 518 7.23 -13.81 2.03
N PRO A 519 7.57 -13.70 3.34
CA PRO A 519 7.69 -14.86 4.23
C PRO A 519 6.44 -15.73 4.17
N ALA A 520 6.61 -17.05 4.22
CA ALA A 520 5.51 -18.01 4.09
C ALA A 520 4.35 -17.73 5.05
N SER A 521 4.65 -17.36 6.29
CA SER A 521 3.67 -16.99 7.34
C SER A 521 2.79 -15.79 6.99
N LYS A 522 3.24 -14.92 6.07
CA LYS A 522 2.54 -13.71 5.64
C LYS A 522 1.78 -13.88 4.32
N ARG A 523 2.01 -14.98 3.57
CA ARG A 523 1.38 -15.21 2.25
C ARG A 523 -0.14 -15.43 2.29
N SER A 524 -0.68 -15.78 3.45
CA SER A 524 -2.12 -15.93 3.69
C SER A 524 -2.81 -14.63 4.10
N GLY A 525 -2.07 -13.53 4.32
CA GLY A 525 -2.61 -12.25 4.75
C GLY A 525 -3.29 -12.33 6.12
N CYS A 526 -4.55 -11.86 6.20
CA CYS A 526 -5.30 -11.75 7.45
C CYS A 526 -5.88 -13.07 7.96
N LEU A 527 -5.96 -14.10 7.11
CA LEU A 527 -6.48 -15.40 7.54
C LEU A 527 -5.43 -16.15 8.37
N PRO A 528 -5.74 -16.50 9.63
CA PRO A 528 -4.85 -17.31 10.44
C PRO A 528 -4.85 -18.74 9.89
N PRO A 529 -3.70 -19.44 9.93
CA PRO A 529 -3.68 -20.87 9.66
C PRO A 529 -4.61 -21.62 10.64
N LEU A 530 -5.21 -22.72 10.18
CA LEU A 530 -6.03 -23.59 11.04
C LEU A 530 -5.22 -24.15 12.22
N ALA A 531 -3.99 -24.59 11.96
CA ALA A 531 -3.04 -25.01 12.98
C ALA A 531 -2.43 -23.77 13.66
N ALA A 532 -2.45 -23.75 14.99
CA ALA A 532 -1.92 -22.66 15.82
C ALA A 532 -0.38 -22.57 15.82
N GLU A 533 0.33 -23.18 14.87
CA GLU A 533 1.78 -23.09 14.80
C GLU A 533 2.20 -21.80 14.10
N GLU A 534 2.02 -20.71 14.83
CA GLU A 534 2.99 -19.63 14.72
C GLU A 534 4.21 -20.10 15.50
N VAL A 535 5.13 -20.79 14.78
CA VAL A 535 6.43 -21.14 15.33
C VAL A 535 7.08 -19.82 15.70
N ALA A 536 7.05 -19.49 16.99
CA ALA A 536 7.70 -18.30 17.49
C ALA A 536 9.13 -18.30 16.94
N PRO A 537 9.63 -17.17 16.44
CA PRO A 537 11.01 -17.10 16.03
C PRO A 537 11.86 -17.62 17.20
N PRO A 538 12.80 -18.55 16.95
CA PRO A 538 13.60 -19.19 17.99
C PRO A 538 14.57 -18.22 18.65
N TYR A 539 14.61 -16.97 18.19
CA TYR A 539 15.34 -15.88 18.82
C TYR A 539 14.40 -14.99 19.63
N CYS A 540 14.88 -14.55 20.79
CA CYS A 540 14.22 -13.53 21.59
C CYS A 540 14.95 -12.21 21.40
N SER A 541 14.31 -11.25 20.73
CA SER A 541 14.72 -9.85 20.71
C SER A 541 13.64 -8.98 21.36
N LYS A 542 14.01 -7.76 21.80
CA LYS A 542 13.01 -6.81 22.30
C LYS A 542 11.90 -6.55 21.27
N TYR A 543 12.23 -6.53 19.97
CA TYR A 543 11.25 -6.48 18.88
C TYR A 543 10.25 -7.66 18.94
N THR A 544 10.73 -8.90 19.03
CA THR A 544 9.82 -10.06 19.09
C THR A 544 8.99 -10.09 20.37
N GLN A 545 9.55 -9.59 21.48
CA GLN A 545 8.84 -9.50 22.76
C GLN A 545 7.72 -8.45 22.69
N SER A 546 8.02 -7.24 22.23
CA SER A 546 7.02 -6.17 22.12
C SER A 546 5.94 -6.50 21.12
N ARG A 547 6.29 -7.14 20.00
CA ARG A 547 5.32 -7.69 19.05
C ARG A 547 4.36 -8.68 19.73
N LYS A 548 4.87 -9.67 20.47
CA LYS A 548 4.03 -10.64 21.19
C LYS A 548 3.14 -9.99 22.24
N GLN A 549 3.66 -8.99 22.98
CA GLN A 549 2.88 -8.21 23.93
C GLN A 549 1.73 -7.47 23.22
N PHE A 550 2.00 -6.85 22.07
CA PHE A 550 0.98 -6.19 21.25
C PHE A 550 -0.06 -7.18 20.70
N GLU A 551 0.37 -8.29 20.12
CA GLU A 551 -0.53 -9.33 19.57
C GLU A 551 -1.42 -9.94 20.66
N ALA A 552 -0.87 -10.14 21.87
CA ALA A 552 -1.65 -10.58 23.02
C ALA A 552 -2.70 -9.54 23.42
N ALA A 553 -2.36 -8.25 23.47
CA ALA A 553 -3.30 -7.17 23.76
C ALA A 553 -4.41 -7.07 22.71
N ALA A 554 -4.07 -7.14 21.41
CA ALA A 554 -5.04 -7.14 20.32
C ALA A 554 -5.97 -8.37 20.36
N SER A 555 -5.41 -9.53 20.67
CA SER A 555 -6.14 -10.79 20.85
C SER A 555 -7.12 -10.75 22.02
N ALA A 556 -6.69 -10.26 23.18
CA ALA A 556 -7.54 -10.09 24.36
C ALA A 556 -8.69 -9.11 24.06
N PHE A 557 -8.37 -7.96 23.45
CA PHE A 557 -9.35 -6.97 23.05
C PHE A 557 -10.43 -7.53 22.12
N ALA A 558 -10.04 -8.23 21.06
CA ALA A 558 -10.99 -8.87 20.15
C ALA A 558 -11.80 -9.98 20.84
N GLY A 559 -11.19 -10.75 21.74
CA GLY A 559 -11.84 -11.84 22.46
C GLY A 559 -12.94 -11.33 23.40
N GLU A 560 -12.59 -10.44 24.32
CA GLU A 560 -13.54 -9.86 25.29
C GLU A 560 -14.67 -9.09 24.59
N TYR A 561 -14.36 -8.40 23.48
CA TYR A 561 -15.38 -7.75 22.66
C TYR A 561 -16.36 -8.77 22.07
N LEU A 562 -15.87 -9.83 21.43
CA LEU A 562 -16.73 -10.84 20.81
C LEU A 562 -17.58 -11.59 21.84
N GLU A 563 -17.03 -11.87 23.03
CA GLU A 563 -17.77 -12.53 24.12
C GLU A 563 -18.99 -11.70 24.58
N SER A 564 -18.93 -10.37 24.45
CA SER A 564 -20.05 -9.47 24.77
C SER A 564 -21.24 -9.59 23.79
N PHE A 565 -21.05 -10.21 22.63
CA PHE A 565 -22.08 -10.39 21.60
C PHE A 565 -22.38 -11.86 21.28
N TYR A 566 -21.39 -12.74 21.48
CA TYR A 566 -21.42 -14.16 21.16
C TYR A 566 -20.96 -14.99 22.37
N PRO A 567 -21.64 -14.91 23.54
CA PRO A 567 -21.21 -15.59 24.77
C PRO A 567 -21.15 -17.12 24.58
N ASP A 568 -22.08 -17.68 23.81
CA ASP A 568 -22.16 -19.11 23.50
C ASP A 568 -21.41 -19.51 22.21
N GLY A 569 -20.66 -18.58 21.63
CA GLY A 569 -20.00 -18.73 20.34
C GLY A 569 -20.80 -18.18 19.16
N ILE A 570 -20.23 -18.28 17.95
CA ILE A 570 -20.87 -17.83 16.70
C ILE A 570 -21.77 -18.97 16.21
N PRO A 571 -23.09 -18.73 16.03
CA PRO A 571 -24.00 -19.76 15.56
C PRO A 571 -23.49 -20.43 14.28
N GLN A 572 -23.55 -21.77 14.21
CA GLN A 572 -23.12 -22.51 13.03
C GLN A 572 -23.88 -22.06 11.79
N GLN A 573 -23.24 -22.21 10.63
CA GLN A 573 -23.88 -21.93 9.36
C GLN A 573 -25.14 -22.82 9.22
N PRO A 574 -26.32 -22.25 8.92
CA PRO A 574 -27.52 -23.07 8.78
C PRO A 574 -27.32 -24.10 7.66
N SER A 575 -27.66 -25.36 7.95
CA SER A 575 -27.47 -26.49 7.03
C SER A 575 -28.46 -26.49 5.86
N ALA A 576 -29.53 -25.68 5.92
CA ALA A 576 -30.59 -25.64 4.93
C ALA A 576 -30.45 -24.44 3.97
N ALA A 577 -30.49 -24.72 2.67
CA ALA A 577 -30.54 -23.69 1.63
C ALA A 577 -31.82 -22.84 1.78
N GLY A 578 -31.67 -21.60 2.25
CA GLY A 578 -32.78 -20.63 2.35
C GLY A 578 -32.92 -19.96 3.72
N GLU A 579 -32.28 -20.46 4.77
CA GLU A 579 -32.21 -19.75 6.05
C GLU A 579 -31.20 -18.60 5.96
N PRO A 580 -31.49 -17.43 6.58
CA PRO A 580 -30.58 -16.31 6.56
C PRO A 580 -29.27 -16.71 7.26
N CYS A 581 -28.23 -16.86 6.46
CA CYS A 581 -26.87 -17.07 6.93
C CYS A 581 -26.49 -15.88 7.83
N ASP A 582 -25.86 -16.16 8.98
CA ASP A 582 -25.26 -15.11 9.80
C ASP A 582 -24.32 -14.28 8.91
N GLU A 583 -24.39 -12.95 9.03
CA GLU A 583 -23.59 -12.05 8.20
C GLU A 583 -22.09 -12.31 8.37
N VAL A 584 -21.69 -12.83 9.54
CA VAL A 584 -20.30 -13.26 9.80
C VAL A 584 -19.85 -14.36 8.84
N TRP A 585 -20.69 -15.34 8.50
CA TRP A 585 -20.29 -16.41 7.57
C TRP A 585 -20.17 -15.92 6.14
N ALA A 586 -21.02 -14.97 5.73
CA ALA A 586 -20.86 -14.30 4.44
C ALA A 586 -19.55 -13.49 4.39
N TRP A 587 -19.22 -12.81 5.48
CA TRP A 587 -17.96 -12.08 5.65
C TRP A 587 -16.74 -13.02 5.59
N LEU A 588 -16.75 -14.13 6.34
CA LEU A 588 -15.69 -15.15 6.31
C LEU A 588 -15.50 -15.77 4.93
N SER A 589 -16.61 -16.08 4.24
CA SER A 589 -16.56 -16.63 2.88
C SER A 589 -15.89 -15.65 1.91
N HIS A 590 -16.24 -14.37 2.00
CA HIS A 590 -15.63 -13.31 1.17
C HIS A 590 -14.12 -13.17 1.40
N LEU A 591 -13.68 -13.24 2.66
CA LEU A 591 -12.26 -13.20 3.00
C LEU A 591 -11.53 -14.44 2.47
N SER A 592 -12.10 -15.63 2.64
CA SER A 592 -11.55 -16.89 2.13
C SER A 592 -11.35 -16.88 0.61
N GLU A 593 -12.35 -16.38 -0.14
CA GLU A 593 -12.25 -16.26 -1.61
C GLU A 593 -11.11 -15.33 -2.03
N SER A 594 -10.88 -14.26 -1.28
CA SER A 594 -9.87 -13.24 -1.59
C SER A 594 -8.44 -13.71 -1.26
N HIS A 595 -8.29 -14.58 -0.26
CA HIS A 595 -6.98 -15.07 0.21
C HIS A 595 -6.65 -16.51 -0.24
N GLY A 596 -7.62 -17.25 -0.78
CA GLY A 596 -7.45 -18.61 -1.29
C GLY A 596 -7.45 -19.69 -0.20
N ASP A 597 -8.14 -19.48 0.92
CA ASP A 597 -8.18 -20.42 2.05
C ASP A 597 -9.62 -20.85 2.42
N ALA A 598 -10.32 -21.40 1.43
CA ALA A 598 -11.66 -21.95 1.62
C ALA A 598 -11.69 -23.16 2.55
N ALA A 599 -10.57 -23.89 2.64
CA ALA A 599 -10.45 -25.05 3.52
C ALA A 599 -10.52 -24.65 5.00
N ALA A 600 -9.87 -23.55 5.40
CA ALA A 600 -9.94 -23.05 6.76
C ALA A 600 -11.36 -22.66 7.17
N VAL A 601 -12.04 -21.87 6.34
CA VAL A 601 -13.41 -21.45 6.62
C VAL A 601 -14.37 -22.64 6.66
N ALA A 602 -14.21 -23.61 5.74
CA ALA A 602 -15.02 -24.83 5.76
C ALA A 602 -14.79 -25.69 7.01
N ALA A 603 -13.54 -25.83 7.47
CA ALA A 603 -13.24 -26.56 8.70
C ALA A 603 -13.90 -25.89 9.92
N VAL A 604 -13.83 -24.56 10.00
CA VAL A 604 -14.44 -23.77 11.09
C VAL A 604 -15.97 -23.80 11.03
N ALA A 605 -16.56 -23.78 9.83
CA ALA A 605 -18.01 -23.90 9.65
C ALA A 605 -18.57 -25.25 10.14
N ASN A 606 -17.76 -26.31 10.08
CA ASN A 606 -18.11 -27.63 10.61
C ASN A 606 -17.72 -27.82 12.09
N GLY A 607 -17.00 -26.86 12.68
CA GLY A 607 -16.60 -26.86 14.09
C GLY A 607 -17.70 -26.32 15.01
N SER A 608 -17.41 -26.30 16.31
CA SER A 608 -18.27 -25.74 17.35
C SER A 608 -18.45 -24.21 17.21
N PRO A 609 -19.54 -23.64 17.74
CA PRO A 609 -19.73 -22.19 17.81
C PRO A 609 -18.56 -21.43 18.46
N THR A 610 -17.93 -22.04 19.47
CA THR A 610 -16.77 -21.47 20.17
C THR A 610 -15.51 -21.47 19.30
N GLU A 611 -15.29 -22.51 18.48
CA GLU A 611 -14.19 -22.54 17.52
C GLU A 611 -14.39 -21.50 16.42
N ALA A 612 -15.63 -21.28 15.98
CA ALA A 612 -15.96 -20.19 15.06
C ALA A 612 -15.68 -18.81 15.67
N ARG A 613 -16.07 -18.58 16.93
CA ARG A 613 -15.74 -17.34 17.66
C ARG A 613 -14.23 -17.14 17.78
N ASP A 614 -13.49 -18.19 18.12
CA ASP A 614 -12.03 -18.13 18.23
C ASP A 614 -11.36 -17.80 16.89
N TYR A 615 -11.86 -18.38 15.80
CA TYR A 615 -11.35 -18.09 14.46
C TYR A 615 -11.58 -16.62 14.07
N VAL A 616 -12.77 -16.07 14.34
CA VAL A 616 -13.06 -14.64 14.12
C VAL A 616 -12.19 -13.77 15.03
N ARG A 617 -12.01 -14.12 16.31
CA ARG A 617 -11.08 -13.45 17.22
C ARG A 617 -9.67 -13.36 16.62
N ARG A 618 -9.15 -14.47 16.09
CA ARG A 618 -7.81 -14.51 15.46
C ARG A 618 -7.73 -13.64 14.21
N ILE A 619 -8.76 -13.60 13.37
CA ILE A 619 -8.82 -12.70 12.20
C ILE A 619 -8.79 -11.23 12.64
N LEU A 620 -9.60 -10.86 13.64
CA LEU A 620 -9.66 -9.49 14.16
C LEU A 620 -8.35 -9.06 14.80
N ALA A 621 -7.74 -9.92 15.62
CA ALA A 621 -6.43 -9.66 16.21
C ALA A 621 -5.35 -9.47 15.12
N ARG A 622 -5.30 -10.37 14.13
CA ARG A 622 -4.37 -10.25 12.99
C ARG A 622 -4.60 -8.97 12.19
N LEU A 623 -5.86 -8.57 11.98
CA LEU A 623 -6.16 -7.29 11.33
C LEU A 623 -5.50 -6.13 12.07
N ILE A 624 -5.74 -6.00 13.39
CA ILE A 624 -5.16 -4.94 14.21
C ILE A 624 -3.63 -4.97 14.11
N THR A 625 -3.02 -6.15 14.23
CA THR A 625 -1.58 -6.32 14.06
C THR A 625 -1.11 -5.83 12.69
N PHE A 626 -1.81 -6.17 11.60
CA PHE A 626 -1.41 -5.77 10.25
C PHE A 626 -1.57 -4.26 9.97
N VAL A 627 -2.67 -3.66 10.42
CA VAL A 627 -2.96 -2.26 10.06
C VAL A 627 -2.31 -1.25 11.00
N ALA A 628 -1.98 -1.65 12.23
CA ALA A 628 -1.36 -0.76 13.20
C ALA A 628 0.14 -1.08 13.38
N LEU A 629 0.47 -2.26 13.91
CA LEU A 629 1.86 -2.62 14.22
C LEU A 629 2.69 -2.80 12.94
N GLU A 630 2.27 -3.70 12.06
CA GLU A 630 3.01 -4.04 10.84
C GLU A 630 3.13 -2.85 9.91
N HIS A 631 2.03 -2.17 9.59
CA HIS A 631 2.05 -0.95 8.77
C HIS A 631 2.98 0.10 9.37
N ASN A 632 3.04 0.27 10.69
CA ASN A 632 4.02 1.15 11.32
C ASN A 632 5.46 0.63 11.16
N VAL A 633 5.74 -0.66 11.38
CA VAL A 633 7.09 -1.23 11.23
C VAL A 633 7.62 -1.05 9.80
N VAL A 634 6.78 -1.25 8.79
CA VAL A 634 7.20 -1.18 7.38
C VAL A 634 7.01 0.19 6.73
N GLY A 635 6.20 1.06 7.35
CA GLY A 635 5.86 2.39 6.83
C GLY A 635 6.54 3.55 7.57
N ASN A 636 6.91 3.38 8.84
CA ASN A 636 7.62 4.39 9.62
C ASN A 636 9.15 4.33 9.35
N VAL A 637 9.52 4.58 8.10
CA VAL A 637 10.89 4.41 7.60
C VAL A 637 11.59 5.73 7.34
N GLY A 638 11.11 6.82 7.95
CA GLY A 638 11.60 8.19 7.72
C GLY A 638 13.11 8.34 7.96
N SER A 639 13.66 7.64 8.96
CA SER A 639 15.09 7.63 9.28
C SER A 639 15.96 7.00 8.18
N LEU A 640 15.41 6.01 7.47
CA LEU A 640 16.07 5.30 6.37
C LEU A 640 15.92 6.12 5.09
N ALA A 641 14.71 6.61 4.83
CA ALA A 641 14.35 7.28 3.62
C ALA A 641 15.03 8.65 3.45
N GLN A 642 15.36 9.35 4.53
CA GLN A 642 16.08 10.62 4.45
C GLN A 642 17.55 10.47 4.03
N ASP A 643 18.08 9.24 4.03
CA ASP A 643 19.50 8.95 3.84
C ASP A 643 19.73 7.97 2.68
N VAL A 644 19.81 8.50 1.46
CA VAL A 644 20.09 7.70 0.26
C VAL A 644 21.50 7.12 0.20
N SER A 645 22.38 7.40 1.16
CA SER A 645 23.68 6.72 1.31
C SER A 645 23.60 5.50 2.23
N PHE A 646 22.54 5.41 3.04
CA PHE A 646 22.21 4.25 3.83
C PHE A 646 21.38 3.24 3.05
N ALA A 647 20.23 3.67 2.53
CA ALA A 647 19.31 2.87 1.72
C ALA A 647 18.64 3.75 0.65
N ALA A 648 18.60 3.28 -0.59
CA ALA A 648 18.06 4.02 -1.71
C ALA A 648 17.13 3.16 -2.57
N PHE A 649 16.01 3.69 -3.03
CA PHE A 649 15.15 2.96 -3.98
C PHE A 649 15.84 2.66 -5.31
N SER A 650 16.85 3.41 -5.70
CA SER A 650 17.70 3.11 -6.85
C SER A 650 19.08 3.75 -6.67
N TRP A 651 20.08 3.34 -7.44
CA TRP A 651 21.38 3.99 -7.39
C TRP A 651 22.18 3.68 -8.66
N PRO A 652 23.11 4.58 -9.06
CA PRO A 652 24.01 4.27 -10.15
C PRO A 652 24.92 3.09 -9.82
N LYS A 653 25.21 2.26 -10.82
CA LYS A 653 26.10 1.11 -10.67
C LYS A 653 27.46 1.49 -10.05
N GLY A 654 27.91 0.71 -9.07
CA GLY A 654 29.17 0.94 -8.34
C GLY A 654 29.18 2.12 -7.35
N ARG A 655 28.04 2.79 -7.08
CA ARG A 655 27.96 3.90 -6.12
C ARG A 655 27.38 3.48 -4.77
N LEU A 656 27.85 4.12 -3.70
CA LEU A 656 27.38 3.93 -2.32
C LEU A 656 26.26 4.89 -1.90
N SER A 657 25.64 5.56 -2.87
CA SER A 657 24.57 6.53 -2.62
C SER A 657 23.68 6.66 -3.84
N GLY A 658 22.41 6.94 -3.59
CA GLY A 658 21.50 7.50 -4.59
C GLY A 658 21.93 8.89 -5.07
N THR A 659 21.28 9.38 -6.13
CA THR A 659 21.45 10.74 -6.68
C THR A 659 20.67 11.77 -5.86
N LYS A 660 20.92 13.07 -6.08
CA LYS A 660 20.14 14.14 -5.42
C LYS A 660 18.66 14.08 -5.81
N GLN A 661 18.39 13.83 -7.08
CA GLN A 661 17.05 13.67 -7.62
C GLN A 661 16.34 12.50 -6.95
N LEU A 662 17.02 11.37 -6.75
CA LEU A 662 16.46 10.26 -6.01
C LEU A 662 16.23 10.59 -4.54
N ALA A 663 17.17 11.25 -3.87
CA ALA A 663 16.98 11.70 -2.49
C ALA A 663 15.71 12.52 -2.34
N MET A 664 15.47 13.44 -3.29
CA MET A 664 14.22 14.18 -3.34
C MET A 664 13.02 13.29 -3.59
N ARG A 665 13.03 12.39 -4.58
CA ARG A 665 11.90 11.48 -4.85
C ARG A 665 11.56 10.59 -3.64
N GLN A 666 12.57 10.05 -2.99
CA GLN A 666 12.43 9.20 -1.81
C GLN A 666 11.84 9.99 -0.63
N ALA A 667 12.37 11.19 -0.36
CA ALA A 667 11.84 12.06 0.69
C ALA A 667 10.42 12.54 0.38
N THR A 668 10.16 12.91 -0.86
CA THR A 668 8.85 13.29 -1.40
C THR A 668 7.83 12.18 -1.22
N LEU A 669 8.22 10.91 -1.46
CA LEU A 669 7.35 9.76 -1.21
C LEU A 669 7.04 9.61 0.29
N MET A 670 8.02 9.82 1.17
CA MET A 670 7.78 9.79 2.61
C MET A 670 6.84 10.90 3.06
N CYS A 671 7.03 12.13 2.59
CA CYS A 671 6.11 13.22 2.89
C CYS A 671 4.67 12.90 2.45
N LEU A 672 4.47 12.25 1.28
CA LEU A 672 3.12 11.85 0.80
C LEU A 672 2.46 10.80 1.69
N THR A 673 3.25 9.95 2.30
CA THR A 673 2.80 8.76 3.04
C THR A 673 2.90 8.97 4.55
N SER A 674 3.03 10.22 5.00
CA SER A 674 3.22 10.59 6.41
C SER A 674 2.18 11.60 6.94
N SER A 675 1.02 11.75 6.31
CA SER A 675 0.01 12.72 6.78
C SER A 675 -0.51 12.41 8.19
N THR A 676 -1.14 13.37 8.84
CA THR A 676 -1.66 13.19 10.20
C THR A 676 -2.89 12.29 10.19
N THR A 677 -2.85 11.18 10.91
CA THR A 677 -3.98 10.28 11.03
C THR A 677 -4.17 9.79 12.46
N PRO A 678 -5.35 9.25 12.82
CA PRO A 678 -5.64 8.88 14.20
C PRO A 678 -4.67 7.83 14.75
N TYR A 679 -3.94 8.21 15.79
CA TYR A 679 -3.08 7.30 16.54
C TYR A 679 -3.88 6.22 17.25
N LEU A 680 -3.30 5.01 17.32
CA LEU A 680 -3.90 3.86 18.00
C LEU A 680 -4.01 4.10 19.51
N LEU A 681 -2.95 4.67 20.09
CA LEU A 681 -2.91 5.01 21.52
C LEU A 681 -3.81 6.23 21.75
N ALA A 682 -4.88 6.01 22.51
CA ALA A 682 -5.94 6.96 22.74
C ALA A 682 -6.15 7.18 24.24
N THR A 683 -6.29 8.44 24.64
CA THR A 683 -6.80 8.76 25.97
C THR A 683 -8.31 8.53 26.01
N PRO A 684 -8.86 7.83 27.01
CA PRO A 684 -10.30 7.69 27.19
C PRO A 684 -11.02 9.05 27.18
N GLY A 685 -12.10 9.16 26.41
CA GLY A 685 -12.82 10.43 26.15
C GLY A 685 -12.05 11.46 25.31
N GLY A 686 -10.85 11.13 24.85
CA GLY A 686 -10.03 11.96 24.00
C GLY A 686 -10.46 11.92 22.53
N PRO A 687 -9.79 12.69 21.65
CA PRO A 687 -10.14 12.78 20.24
C PRO A 687 -10.03 11.44 19.50
N ASN A 688 -9.18 10.52 19.96
CA ASN A 688 -8.98 9.19 19.37
C ASN A 688 -9.75 8.07 20.10
N ASP A 689 -10.69 8.39 20.99
CA ASP A 689 -11.50 7.37 21.66
C ASP A 689 -12.51 6.74 20.68
N TRP A 690 -12.30 5.46 20.37
CA TRP A 690 -13.12 4.70 19.43
C TRP A 690 -14.33 4.01 20.08
N SER A 691 -14.45 4.04 21.40
CA SER A 691 -15.44 3.26 22.15
C SER A 691 -16.89 3.60 21.80
N TYR A 692 -17.14 4.81 21.30
CA TYR A 692 -18.47 5.23 20.87
C TYR A 692 -19.00 4.37 19.71
N LEU A 693 -18.14 3.78 18.88
CA LEU A 693 -18.53 2.96 17.72
C LEU A 693 -19.13 1.61 18.11
N PHE A 694 -18.84 1.11 19.33
CA PHE A 694 -19.28 -0.21 19.75
C PHE A 694 -20.80 -0.23 20.01
N PRO A 695 -21.54 -1.17 19.40
CA PRO A 695 -22.99 -1.18 19.46
C PRO A 695 -23.42 -1.73 20.82
N ALA A 696 -24.03 -0.91 21.65
CA ALA A 696 -24.56 -1.35 22.94
C ALA A 696 -26.09 -1.38 22.92
N THR A 697 -26.68 -2.51 23.34
CA THR A 697 -28.13 -2.69 23.47
C THR A 697 -28.66 -2.23 24.83
N SER A 698 -27.77 -2.04 25.81
CA SER A 698 -28.10 -1.57 27.16
C SER A 698 -26.98 -0.67 27.71
N ALA A 699 -27.29 0.09 28.76
CA ALA A 699 -26.28 0.88 29.47
C ALA A 699 -25.19 -0.01 30.11
N ALA A 700 -25.57 -1.18 30.62
CA ALA A 700 -24.62 -2.14 31.19
C ALA A 700 -23.65 -2.68 30.13
N GLN A 701 -24.15 -3.09 28.96
CA GLN A 701 -23.29 -3.55 27.86
C GLN A 701 -22.39 -2.41 27.36
N ARG A 702 -22.87 -1.16 27.33
CA ARG A 702 -22.06 0.01 26.97
C ARG A 702 -20.89 0.19 27.94
N ALA A 703 -21.15 0.10 29.23
CA ALA A 703 -20.11 0.20 30.26
C ALA A 703 -19.08 -0.94 30.12
N ALA A 704 -19.54 -2.18 29.90
CA ALA A 704 -18.65 -3.32 29.69
C ALA A 704 -17.76 -3.13 28.44
N LEU A 705 -18.32 -2.70 27.32
CA LEU A 705 -17.55 -2.45 26.09
C LEU A 705 -16.54 -1.30 26.26
N ALA A 706 -16.89 -0.25 27.00
CA ALA A 706 -15.96 0.82 27.34
C ALA A 706 -14.82 0.32 28.23
N GLU A 707 -15.10 -0.57 29.19
CA GLU A 707 -14.09 -1.21 30.03
C GLU A 707 -13.14 -2.08 29.20
N VAL A 708 -13.66 -2.89 28.28
CA VAL A 708 -12.86 -3.71 27.35
C VAL A 708 -11.89 -2.85 26.55
N PHE A 709 -12.35 -1.71 26.02
CA PHE A 709 -11.47 -0.77 25.31
C PHE A 709 -10.47 -0.08 26.23
N ALA A 710 -10.86 0.30 27.45
CA ALA A 710 -9.96 0.89 28.43
C ALA A 710 -8.83 -0.08 28.82
N LYS A 711 -9.11 -1.38 28.96
CA LYS A 711 -8.09 -2.42 29.21
C LYS A 711 -7.11 -2.55 28.05
N PHE A 712 -7.61 -2.50 26.82
CA PHE A 712 -6.77 -2.49 25.63
C PHE A 712 -5.83 -1.27 25.63
N GLN A 713 -6.37 -0.06 25.82
CA GLN A 713 -5.57 1.17 25.90
C GLN A 713 -4.57 1.15 27.05
N ALA A 714 -4.94 0.64 28.23
CA ALA A 714 -4.02 0.49 29.35
C ALA A 714 -2.86 -0.45 29.01
N SER A 715 -3.12 -1.56 28.32
CA SER A 715 -2.07 -2.49 27.88
C SER A 715 -1.12 -1.85 26.87
N LEU A 716 -1.64 -1.01 25.96
CA LEU A 716 -0.81 -0.27 25.01
C LEU A 716 0.02 0.82 25.68
N HIS A 717 -0.51 1.50 26.71
CA HIS A 717 0.24 2.48 27.50
C HIS A 717 1.40 1.83 28.23
N VAL A 718 1.17 0.70 28.91
CA VAL A 718 2.24 -0.07 29.57
C VAL A 718 3.34 -0.46 28.58
N LEU A 719 2.97 -0.99 27.41
CA LEU A 719 3.94 -1.35 26.37
C LEU A 719 4.70 -0.13 25.84
N SER A 720 4.02 1.01 25.64
CA SER A 720 4.66 2.26 25.21
C SER A 720 5.69 2.75 26.22
N ASP A 721 5.34 2.78 27.50
CA ASP A 721 6.21 3.23 28.58
C ASP A 721 7.45 2.33 28.68
N GLU A 722 7.27 0.99 28.63
CA GLU A 722 8.38 0.03 28.60
C GLU A 722 9.34 0.26 27.42
N LEU A 723 8.80 0.63 26.25
CA LEU A 723 9.60 0.85 25.03
C LEU A 723 10.27 2.21 25.00
N ASP A 724 9.68 3.23 25.61
CA ASP A 724 10.29 4.55 25.82
C ASP A 724 11.46 4.44 26.81
N GLU A 725 11.28 3.74 27.92
CA GLU A 725 12.35 3.40 28.85
C GLU A 725 13.45 2.61 28.14
N TYR A 726 13.07 1.58 27.38
CA TYR A 726 14.03 0.82 26.57
C TYR A 726 14.75 1.70 25.53
N SER A 727 14.14 2.74 24.98
CA SER A 727 14.77 3.55 23.92
C SER A 727 15.55 4.76 24.44
N ALA A 728 15.59 4.98 25.77
CA ALA A 728 16.33 6.07 26.39
C ALA A 728 17.86 5.97 26.10
N SER A 729 18.40 7.01 25.46
CA SER A 729 19.70 6.96 24.75
C SER A 729 20.93 6.63 25.60
N VAL A 730 20.96 7.04 26.88
CA VAL A 730 22.08 6.79 27.79
C VAL A 730 22.23 5.29 28.10
N GLU A 731 21.11 4.57 28.18
CA GLU A 731 21.10 3.14 28.49
C GLU A 731 21.28 2.28 27.24
N VAL A 732 20.76 2.72 26.09
CA VAL A 732 20.89 2.01 24.81
C VAL A 732 22.35 1.77 24.45
N ALA A 733 23.20 2.80 24.59
CA ALA A 733 24.63 2.69 24.28
C ALA A 733 25.40 1.77 25.23
N ALA A 734 24.88 1.52 26.44
CA ALA A 734 25.52 0.68 27.45
C ALA A 734 25.15 -0.82 27.32
N ARG A 735 24.12 -1.17 26.55
CA ARG A 735 23.70 -2.57 26.35
C ARG A 735 24.71 -3.32 25.48
N SER A 736 24.73 -4.64 25.63
CA SER A 736 25.50 -5.50 24.74
C SER A 736 24.84 -5.58 23.36
N PHE A 737 25.65 -5.62 22.31
CA PHE A 737 25.20 -6.05 20.99
C PHE A 737 24.57 -7.45 21.08
N PRO A 738 23.46 -7.74 20.39
CA PRO A 738 22.74 -6.88 19.42
C PRO A 738 21.58 -6.02 19.99
N ASP A 739 21.46 -5.88 21.31
CA ASP A 739 20.35 -5.16 21.99
C ASP A 739 20.64 -3.67 22.28
N ASN A 740 21.76 -3.17 21.78
CA ASN A 740 22.20 -1.77 21.90
C ASN A 740 21.57 -0.81 20.88
N PHE A 741 20.31 -1.05 20.51
CA PHE A 741 19.51 -0.21 19.62
C PHE A 741 18.10 -0.01 20.20
N GLY A 742 17.56 1.21 20.12
CA GLY A 742 16.22 1.53 20.65
C GLY A 742 15.08 0.92 19.82
N MET A 743 13.89 0.76 20.41
CA MET A 743 12.73 0.13 19.78
C MET A 743 11.60 1.14 19.56
N TRP A 744 11.67 1.88 18.46
CA TRP A 744 10.63 2.87 18.11
C TRP A 744 9.51 2.26 17.26
N VAL A 745 9.83 1.39 16.31
CA VAL A 745 8.86 0.86 15.32
C VAL A 745 7.76 -0.03 15.90
N THR A 746 7.96 -0.58 17.10
CA THR A 746 6.93 -1.39 17.80
C THR A 746 6.25 -0.64 18.94
N ASN A 747 6.54 0.65 19.10
CA ASN A 747 5.97 1.45 20.18
C ASN A 747 4.56 1.97 19.80
N PRO A 748 3.49 1.59 20.56
CA PRO A 748 2.11 1.96 20.25
C PRO A 748 1.87 3.47 20.11
N ARG A 749 2.68 4.32 20.74
CA ARG A 749 2.53 5.78 20.64
C ARG A 749 2.74 6.33 19.23
N TYR A 750 3.47 5.61 18.38
CA TYR A 750 3.74 5.99 16.99
C TYR A 750 2.82 5.26 16.00
N MET A 751 2.07 4.26 16.47
CA MET A 751 1.20 3.46 15.61
C MET A 751 -0.08 4.21 15.25
N ARG A 752 -0.49 4.03 14.00
CA ARG A 752 -1.78 4.51 13.49
C ARG A 752 -2.84 3.44 13.71
N THR A 753 -4.09 3.86 13.76
CA THR A 753 -5.22 2.94 13.96
C THR A 753 -5.51 2.13 12.69
N ALA A 754 -5.27 2.69 11.51
CA ALA A 754 -5.60 2.10 10.22
C ALA A 754 -4.52 2.37 9.16
N VAL A 755 -4.69 1.76 8.00
CA VAL A 755 -3.87 2.01 6.81
C VAL A 755 -4.52 3.14 6.01
N ASP A 756 -4.32 4.37 6.46
CA ASP A 756 -4.91 5.58 5.85
C ASP A 756 -3.90 6.49 5.15
N ILE A 757 -2.62 6.09 5.11
CA ILE A 757 -1.52 6.75 4.40
C ILE A 757 -0.55 5.79 3.73
#